data_AF-A0A2V3PSX4-F1
#
_entry.id   AF-A0A2V3PSX4-F1
#
_cell.length_a   1.000
_cell.length_b   1.000
_cell.length_c   1.000
_cell.angle_alpha   90.00
_cell.angle_beta   90.00
_cell.angle_gamma   90.00
#
_symmetry.space_group_name_H-M   'P 1'
#
loop_
_entity.id
_entity.type
_entity.pdbx_description
1 polymer ?
#
loop_
_entity_poly.entity_id
_entity_poly.type
_entity_poly.pdbx_seq_one_letter_code
_entity_poly.pdbx_strand_id
1 'polypeptide(L)'
;MQKILKLILITAIGFQFNPLVNTPVSAQTNQAKFDYFEYKGNDSRFNRKIDSKNEYFNPIVSGFYPDPSICRKGNDYYMVHSTFSYYPGVPILHSTDLVNWTQIGFILNRPSQLKLDGIRLSGGIYAPDIQYNKHNDTFYMITTSVDGIGNFIVKTKDPKQNNWSEPIPLTNVGGIDPSLFFDDDGKAYIIHNDAPEGTPEWNGHRAIWIHDYDTQTDKTFGERKLLLDGGVDRSTKPVWIEGPHIYKVNGKYYLMAAEGGTSVNHSEVILRSDNVKGTYVPYENNPILTQRGMSEPRPDIVTSVGHADLIETPTGEWYAVFLGCRPYEGNHYNTGRETFLLPVKWKDGFPIILDKAIPVPTVVKKKGLTPNSTNYFTGNFTWRDDFELNTLAKEWLLIRPPRGEWWNLKDGNLILNAIPRSIYDVDNPAFIGRRQQHLIFEAETEVQFTPKNSLDLAGLVCYQNEVFNFVFGKTIENNKEVLVLDRSEKERKRIVQIPISDEYLQSPVKLKVTGVNDKYSFFASFDAGNTWQTVAENVDAKNLSTQSAGGFTGVMIGMYASSANVIPALKEVYKDDFQMGVAVSMNHLVGQEAAMIKKHFNSLTAENDMKPVNLLVKGGGYNYKKADRIASFARDNNMKLRGHTLVWHNQTPEWFFLDDNGNPLDSIALYNRMEKYMTDVMTHFKDDVYCWDVVNEALSDKPDEFYRIDSPWYKACKEAFIERAFRTAHRINPNIKLFYNDYNLVQPQKREKAYQLLKRLKEAGVPIHGVGMQGHWSMDITREDIQKSIDMYSSLGLEIQITELDLTVYTTYHGEGVKNQVKETRAWTPELAKQQSDMYKMIFEVFRANRGKISSVTFWGLADNYTWLHNFPVLNRRDYPFVFDTDLNTKQSFWNIVEF
;
A
#
# COMPACT_ATOMS: atom_id res chain seq x y z
N MET A 1 -54.79 -69.72 -3.72
CA MET A 1 -53.96 -70.59 -4.59
C MET A 1 -52.51 -70.14 -4.44
N GLN A 2 -51.58 -71.07 -4.33
CA GLN A 2 -50.28 -70.99 -3.62
C GLN A 2 -49.16 -70.17 -4.29
N LYS A 3 -48.10 -69.93 -3.47
CA LYS A 3 -46.65 -69.66 -3.72
C LYS A 3 -46.22 -68.18 -3.77
N ILE A 4 -45.56 -67.62 -2.75
CA ILE A 4 -44.16 -67.79 -2.26
C ILE A 4 -43.12 -67.07 -3.16
N LEU A 5 -42.53 -65.95 -2.69
CA LEU A 5 -41.12 -65.78 -2.22
C LEU A 5 -40.58 -64.32 -2.36
N LYS A 6 -40.12 -63.77 -1.23
CA LYS A 6 -38.96 -62.87 -0.94
C LYS A 6 -38.39 -61.87 -1.98
N LEU A 7 -38.32 -60.62 -1.48
CA LEU A 7 -37.12 -59.76 -1.27
C LEU A 7 -36.44 -59.09 -2.49
N ILE A 8 -36.72 -57.79 -2.67
CA ILE A 8 -35.73 -56.81 -3.16
C ILE A 8 -35.87 -55.53 -2.31
N LEU A 9 -34.79 -55.19 -1.59
CA LEU A 9 -34.58 -53.92 -0.92
C LEU A 9 -34.19 -52.89 -2.01
N ILE A 10 -34.98 -51.84 -2.22
CA ILE A 10 -34.56 -50.66 -2.99
C ILE A 10 -34.52 -49.48 -2.02
N THR A 11 -33.30 -49.18 -1.56
CA THR A 11 -32.93 -47.90 -0.98
C THR A 11 -33.01 -46.84 -2.08
N ALA A 12 -33.94 -45.90 -1.94
CA ALA A 12 -34.02 -44.72 -2.79
C ALA A 12 -32.83 -43.80 -2.47
N ILE A 13 -31.83 -43.80 -3.35
CA ILE A 13 -30.78 -42.79 -3.37
C ILE A 13 -31.40 -41.53 -3.98
N GLY A 14 -31.74 -40.57 -3.13
CA GLY A 14 -32.02 -39.21 -3.55
C GLY A 14 -30.75 -38.60 -4.12
N PHE A 15 -30.78 -38.19 -5.38
CA PHE A 15 -29.75 -37.34 -5.99
C PHE A 15 -29.78 -35.98 -5.29
N GLN A 16 -28.94 -35.79 -4.28
CA GLN A 16 -28.49 -34.46 -3.90
C GLN A 16 -27.55 -33.95 -5.00
N PHE A 17 -27.95 -32.87 -5.65
CA PHE A 17 -27.02 -32.03 -6.40
C PHE A 17 -26.02 -31.45 -5.39
N ASN A 18 -24.85 -32.09 -5.27
CA ASN A 18 -23.68 -31.43 -4.73
C ASN A 18 -23.27 -30.37 -5.75
N PRO A 19 -23.24 -29.06 -5.41
CA PRO A 19 -22.44 -28.15 -6.20
C PRO A 19 -21.01 -28.68 -6.12
N LEU A 20 -20.41 -28.96 -7.28
CA LEU A 20 -18.98 -29.26 -7.38
C LEU A 20 -18.24 -28.10 -6.71
N VAL A 21 -17.81 -28.33 -5.48
CA VAL A 21 -16.84 -27.49 -4.80
C VAL A 21 -15.62 -27.49 -5.70
N ASN A 22 -15.29 -26.32 -6.26
CA ASN A 22 -13.99 -26.07 -6.84
C ASN A 22 -12.96 -26.33 -5.74
N THR A 23 -12.42 -27.55 -5.68
CA THR A 23 -11.19 -27.82 -4.95
C THR A 23 -10.09 -27.05 -5.68
N PRO A 24 -9.41 -26.10 -5.02
CA PRO A 24 -8.22 -25.52 -5.61
C PRO A 24 -7.24 -26.68 -5.83
N VAL A 25 -6.68 -26.77 -7.04
CA VAL A 25 -5.46 -27.54 -7.26
C VAL A 25 -4.40 -26.86 -6.41
N SER A 26 -4.21 -27.35 -5.19
CA SER A 26 -3.12 -26.96 -4.30
C SER A 26 -1.82 -27.36 -4.99
N ALA A 27 -1.21 -26.44 -5.74
CA ALA A 27 0.22 -26.51 -5.96
C ALA A 27 0.86 -26.65 -4.59
N GLN A 28 1.64 -27.72 -4.35
CA GLN A 28 2.33 -27.93 -3.07
C GLN A 28 3.20 -26.70 -2.77
N THR A 29 2.67 -25.79 -1.96
CA THR A 29 3.39 -24.60 -1.49
C THR A 29 4.58 -25.09 -0.67
N ASN A 30 5.77 -24.55 -0.95
CA ASN A 30 6.94 -24.88 -0.14
C ASN A 30 6.71 -24.35 1.28
N GLN A 31 6.86 -25.17 2.30
CA GLN A 31 6.48 -24.81 3.68
C GLN A 31 7.73 -24.61 4.53
N ALA A 32 7.77 -23.50 5.26
CA ALA A 32 8.74 -23.24 6.31
C ALA A 32 8.07 -23.52 7.66
N LYS A 33 8.69 -24.40 8.45
CA LYS A 33 8.24 -24.76 9.80
C LYS A 33 9.13 -24.06 10.82
N PHE A 34 8.51 -23.35 11.75
CA PHE A 34 9.18 -22.65 12.84
C PHE A 34 8.76 -23.26 14.17
N ASP A 35 9.73 -23.75 14.95
CA ASP A 35 9.46 -24.51 16.17
C ASP A 35 9.20 -23.59 17.37
N TYR A 36 9.86 -22.44 17.43
CA TYR A 36 9.62 -21.41 18.45
C TYR A 36 10.07 -20.03 17.99
N PHE A 37 9.66 -19.02 18.74
CA PHE A 37 10.32 -17.71 18.74
C PHE A 37 10.61 -17.26 20.17
N GLU A 38 11.80 -16.76 20.43
CA GLU A 38 12.20 -16.17 21.70
C GLU A 38 12.73 -14.74 21.51
N TYR A 39 12.32 -13.84 22.42
CA TYR A 39 12.83 -12.47 22.52
C TYR A 39 13.29 -12.21 23.94
N LYS A 40 14.45 -11.57 24.08
CA LYS A 40 15.02 -11.17 25.36
C LYS A 40 15.49 -9.73 25.31
N GLY A 41 15.06 -8.94 26.30
CA GLY A 41 15.50 -7.56 26.50
C GLY A 41 16.51 -7.42 27.65
N ASN A 42 17.47 -6.51 27.52
CA ASN A 42 18.49 -6.28 28.54
C ASN A 42 18.97 -4.81 28.59
N ASP A 43 18.04 -3.86 28.58
CA ASP A 43 18.39 -2.45 28.68
C ASP A 43 18.87 -2.13 30.10
N SER A 44 20.01 -1.44 30.20
CA SER A 44 20.62 -1.08 31.48
C SER A 44 19.72 -0.19 32.35
N ARG A 45 18.84 0.61 31.74
CA ARG A 45 17.90 1.49 32.44
C ARG A 45 16.93 0.74 33.37
N PHE A 46 16.64 -0.52 33.04
CA PHE A 46 15.73 -1.38 33.81
C PHE A 46 16.43 -2.24 34.87
N ASN A 47 17.75 -2.15 35.01
CA ASN A 47 18.50 -2.86 36.07
C ASN A 47 18.38 -2.20 37.45
N ARG A 48 17.68 -1.07 37.54
CA ARG A 48 17.45 -0.35 38.80
C ARG A 48 16.52 -1.15 39.71
N LYS A 49 16.79 -1.18 41.01
CA LYS A 49 15.83 -1.74 41.99
C LYS A 49 14.71 -0.73 42.23
N ILE A 50 13.46 -1.19 42.20
CA ILE A 50 12.27 -0.39 42.50
C ILE A 50 11.43 -1.09 43.58
N ASP A 51 10.71 -0.31 44.38
CA ASP A 51 9.63 -0.85 45.22
C ASP A 51 8.40 -1.11 44.35
N SER A 52 8.17 -2.35 43.94
CA SER A 52 7.10 -2.70 43.01
C SER A 52 5.67 -2.42 43.51
N LYS A 53 5.49 -2.07 44.79
CA LYS A 53 4.19 -1.63 45.35
C LYS A 53 3.98 -0.12 45.29
N ASN A 54 5.05 0.66 45.10
CA ASN A 54 5.03 2.12 45.18
C ASN A 54 5.76 2.82 44.03
N GLU A 55 6.44 2.08 43.17
CA GLU A 55 7.28 2.56 42.08
C GLU A 55 7.07 1.72 40.84
N TYR A 56 7.22 2.34 39.67
CA TYR A 56 7.13 1.69 38.37
C TYR A 56 8.15 2.24 37.38
N PHE A 57 8.38 1.49 36.30
CA PHE A 57 9.25 1.91 35.21
C PHE A 57 8.48 2.65 34.12
N ASN A 58 9.13 3.68 33.59
CA ASN A 58 8.80 4.31 32.33
C ASN A 58 9.83 3.88 31.26
N PRO A 59 9.41 3.64 30.00
CA PRO A 59 8.01 3.63 29.51
C PRO A 59 7.18 2.51 30.17
N ILE A 60 5.87 2.75 30.34
CA ILE A 60 4.94 1.72 30.83
C ILE A 60 4.55 0.72 29.73
N VAL A 61 4.69 1.12 28.45
CA VAL A 61 4.54 0.27 27.28
C VAL A 61 5.67 0.57 26.30
N SER A 62 6.63 -0.34 26.22
CA SER A 62 7.88 -0.24 25.45
C SER A 62 7.71 -0.76 24.04
N GLY A 63 8.50 -0.21 23.11
CA GLY A 63 8.42 -0.45 21.67
C GLY A 63 7.28 0.32 21.01
N PHE A 64 7.04 0.00 19.74
CA PHE A 64 6.09 0.67 18.85
C PHE A 64 4.62 0.61 19.35
N TYR A 65 4.29 1.51 20.28
CA TYR A 65 2.98 1.77 20.88
C TYR A 65 2.79 3.28 20.99
N PRO A 66 2.58 3.98 19.86
CA PRO A 66 2.45 5.43 19.83
C PRO A 66 1.05 5.90 20.18
N ASP A 67 0.89 7.22 20.21
CA ASP A 67 -0.39 7.93 20.20
C ASP A 67 -1.41 7.32 21.19
N PRO A 68 -1.05 7.22 22.49
CA PRO A 68 -1.89 6.56 23.48
C PRO A 68 -3.16 7.37 23.77
N SER A 69 -4.32 6.76 23.59
CA SER A 69 -5.58 7.28 24.15
C SER A 69 -6.11 6.33 25.21
N ILE A 70 -6.70 6.90 26.27
CA ILE A 70 -7.13 6.18 27.46
C ILE A 70 -8.54 6.59 27.90
N CYS A 71 -9.35 5.61 28.29
CA CYS A 71 -10.62 5.87 28.98
C CYS A 71 -10.80 4.98 30.20
N ARG A 72 -11.79 5.32 31.03
CA ARG A 72 -12.16 4.57 32.23
C ARG A 72 -13.65 4.26 32.25
N LYS A 73 -14.00 3.02 32.64
CA LYS A 73 -15.36 2.63 33.06
C LYS A 73 -15.27 2.01 34.45
N GLY A 74 -15.75 2.73 35.48
CA GLY A 74 -15.61 2.28 36.86
C GLY A 74 -14.13 2.22 37.27
N ASN A 75 -13.63 1.05 37.67
CA ASN A 75 -12.22 0.88 38.06
C ASN A 75 -11.34 0.31 36.93
N ASP A 76 -11.92 0.04 35.77
CA ASP A 76 -11.22 -0.51 34.61
C ASP A 76 -10.76 0.64 33.70
N TYR A 77 -9.47 0.62 33.34
CA TYR A 77 -8.86 1.50 32.35
C TYR A 77 -8.62 0.73 31.05
N TYR A 78 -8.85 1.39 29.93
CA TYR A 78 -8.60 0.87 28.60
C TYR A 78 -7.73 1.84 27.82
N MET A 79 -6.66 1.35 27.20
CA MET A 79 -5.73 2.16 26.41
C MET A 79 -5.54 1.58 25.02
N VAL A 80 -5.46 2.44 24.02
CA VAL A 80 -5.31 2.08 22.60
C VAL A 80 -4.13 2.80 21.97
N HIS A 81 -3.62 2.26 20.85
CA HIS A 81 -2.47 2.81 20.14
C HIS A 81 -2.64 2.76 18.63
N SER A 82 -1.99 3.66 17.90
CA SER A 82 -1.90 3.61 16.44
C SER A 82 -1.13 2.36 15.97
N THR A 83 -1.48 1.84 14.80
CA THR A 83 -0.88 0.61 14.23
C THR A 83 -0.41 0.74 12.79
N PHE A 84 -0.67 1.88 12.15
CA PHE A 84 -0.35 2.11 10.76
C PHE A 84 -0.89 1.00 9.86
N SER A 85 -0.05 0.43 9.00
CA SER A 85 -0.47 -0.66 8.11
C SER A 85 -0.17 -2.07 8.65
N TYR A 86 0.01 -2.23 9.96
CA TYR A 86 0.06 -3.56 10.59
C TYR A 86 -1.34 -4.10 10.89
N TYR A 87 -1.47 -5.42 10.87
CA TYR A 87 -2.69 -6.16 11.17
C TYR A 87 -2.43 -7.24 12.24
N PRO A 88 -3.36 -7.49 13.19
CA PRO A 88 -4.57 -6.71 13.47
C PRO A 88 -4.26 -5.26 13.89
N GLY A 89 -5.23 -4.36 13.71
CA GLY A 89 -5.09 -2.93 13.98
C GLY A 89 -5.64 -2.52 15.35
N VAL A 90 -5.02 -1.47 15.91
CA VAL A 90 -5.37 -0.84 17.21
C VAL A 90 -5.38 -1.84 18.38
N PRO A 91 -4.23 -2.14 19.00
CA PRO A 91 -4.19 -2.98 20.20
C PRO A 91 -4.98 -2.28 21.31
N ILE A 92 -5.70 -3.07 22.10
CA ILE A 92 -6.40 -2.58 23.29
C ILE A 92 -5.84 -3.25 24.53
N LEU A 93 -5.40 -2.42 25.46
CA LEU A 93 -4.80 -2.79 26.74
C LEU A 93 -5.79 -2.49 27.86
N HIS A 94 -5.80 -3.33 28.89
CA HIS A 94 -6.61 -3.19 30.10
C HIS A 94 -5.72 -3.12 31.34
N SER A 95 -6.11 -2.26 32.29
CA SER A 95 -5.47 -2.12 33.60
C SER A 95 -6.49 -1.73 34.66
N THR A 96 -6.15 -1.92 35.92
CA THR A 96 -6.89 -1.41 37.09
C THR A 96 -6.06 -0.42 37.92
N ASP A 97 -4.78 -0.21 37.58
CA ASP A 97 -3.86 0.64 38.35
C ASP A 97 -3.01 1.58 37.48
N LEU A 98 -3.27 1.65 36.17
CA LEU A 98 -2.56 2.45 35.15
C LEU A 98 -1.14 1.98 34.81
N VAL A 99 -0.58 1.00 35.52
CA VAL A 99 0.82 0.56 35.38
C VAL A 99 0.89 -0.87 34.86
N ASN A 100 0.11 -1.76 35.45
CA ASN A 100 0.08 -3.16 35.06
C ASN A 100 -0.96 -3.34 33.95
N TRP A 101 -0.47 -3.51 32.72
CA TRP A 101 -1.31 -3.64 31.53
C TRP A 101 -1.33 -5.07 31.00
N THR A 102 -2.50 -5.49 30.52
CA THR A 102 -2.70 -6.71 29.74
C THR A 102 -3.32 -6.35 28.40
N GLN A 103 -2.74 -6.77 27.28
CA GLN A 103 -3.40 -6.63 25.99
C GLN A 103 -4.55 -7.64 25.89
N ILE A 104 -5.77 -7.14 25.76
CA ILE A 104 -6.98 -7.97 25.71
C ILE A 104 -7.39 -8.32 24.28
N GLY A 105 -6.86 -7.61 23.27
CA GLY A 105 -7.11 -7.88 21.86
C GLY A 105 -6.70 -6.75 20.95
N PHE A 106 -7.41 -6.64 19.83
CA PHE A 106 -7.26 -5.60 18.81
C PHE A 106 -8.64 -5.17 18.34
N ILE A 107 -8.87 -3.87 18.23
CA ILE A 107 -10.18 -3.33 17.86
C ILE A 107 -10.52 -3.63 16.39
N LEU A 108 -9.50 -3.58 15.52
CA LEU A 108 -9.63 -3.81 14.07
C LEU A 108 -9.01 -5.16 13.72
N ASN A 109 -9.76 -6.23 13.95
CA ASN A 109 -9.29 -7.62 13.88
C ASN A 109 -9.95 -8.43 12.77
N ARG A 110 -10.66 -7.78 11.84
CA ARG A 110 -11.25 -8.41 10.66
C ARG A 110 -10.80 -7.72 9.38
N PRO A 111 -10.58 -8.46 8.28
CA PRO A 111 -10.27 -7.84 6.99
C PRO A 111 -11.35 -6.85 6.50
N SER A 112 -12.61 -7.05 6.89
CA SER A 112 -13.70 -6.11 6.56
C SER A 112 -13.53 -4.72 7.20
N GLN A 113 -12.91 -4.67 8.39
CA GLN A 113 -12.67 -3.41 9.12
C GLN A 113 -11.44 -2.65 8.63
N LEU A 114 -10.47 -3.35 8.02
CA LEU A 114 -9.14 -2.81 7.77
C LEU A 114 -8.73 -3.07 6.31
N LYS A 115 -8.96 -2.10 5.41
CA LYS A 115 -8.57 -2.21 3.99
C LYS A 115 -7.26 -1.46 3.74
N LEU A 116 -6.12 -2.16 3.83
CA LEU A 116 -4.78 -1.54 3.79
C LEU A 116 -3.94 -1.91 2.56
N ASP A 117 -4.55 -2.57 1.58
CA ASP A 117 -3.85 -3.04 0.41
C ASP A 117 -3.19 -1.88 -0.34
N GLY A 118 -1.86 -1.94 -0.45
CA GLY A 118 -1.05 -0.97 -1.20
C GLY A 118 -0.88 0.38 -0.51
N ILE A 119 -1.42 0.52 0.71
CA ILE A 119 -1.10 1.63 1.58
C ILE A 119 0.31 1.41 2.11
N ARG A 120 1.20 2.41 1.98
CA ARG A 120 2.58 2.37 2.51
C ARG A 120 2.60 1.98 4.00
N LEU A 121 3.67 1.37 4.50
CA LEU A 121 3.65 0.82 5.86
C LEU A 121 3.27 1.83 6.96
N SER A 122 3.78 3.07 6.88
CA SER A 122 3.44 4.19 7.78
C SER A 122 2.21 5.02 7.35
N GLY A 123 1.40 4.52 6.43
CA GLY A 123 0.01 4.95 6.21
C GLY A 123 -0.94 4.21 7.13
N GLY A 124 -2.19 4.00 6.72
CA GLY A 124 -3.12 3.15 7.48
C GLY A 124 -3.57 3.85 8.76
N ILE A 125 -3.60 3.14 9.89
CA ILE A 125 -4.23 3.62 11.12
C ILE A 125 -3.33 4.57 11.91
N TYR A 126 -3.71 5.85 11.93
CA TYR A 126 -3.06 6.92 12.69
C TYR A 126 -3.64 6.97 14.11
N ALA A 127 -3.45 8.06 14.85
CA ALA A 127 -3.87 8.18 16.24
C ALA A 127 -5.34 7.74 16.44
N PRO A 128 -5.60 6.78 17.33
CA PRO A 128 -6.94 6.45 17.76
C PRO A 128 -7.28 7.18 19.06
N ASP A 129 -8.54 7.58 19.22
CA ASP A 129 -9.13 8.00 20.48
C ASP A 129 -10.16 6.96 20.93
N ILE A 130 -10.11 6.56 22.21
CA ILE A 130 -11.10 5.66 22.83
C ILE A 130 -11.85 6.40 23.92
N GLN A 131 -13.19 6.36 23.86
CA GLN A 131 -14.04 7.02 24.85
C GLN A 131 -15.20 6.14 25.27
N TYR A 132 -15.54 6.19 26.56
CA TYR A 132 -16.73 5.54 27.10
C TYR A 132 -17.84 6.57 27.31
N ASN A 133 -18.97 6.38 26.64
CA ASN A 133 -20.14 7.23 26.81
C ASN A 133 -21.06 6.68 27.90
N LYS A 134 -21.09 7.35 29.06
CA LYS A 134 -21.96 7.01 30.20
C LYS A 134 -23.46 7.13 29.89
N HIS A 135 -23.86 7.95 28.91
CA HIS A 135 -25.28 8.22 28.62
C HIS A 135 -25.95 7.10 27.84
N ASN A 136 -25.18 6.31 27.10
CA ASN A 136 -25.72 5.19 26.31
C ASN A 136 -24.99 3.86 26.58
N ASP A 137 -24.07 3.82 27.54
CA ASP A 137 -23.25 2.66 27.91
C ASP A 137 -22.53 2.03 26.71
N THR A 138 -21.77 2.82 25.95
CA THR A 138 -21.05 2.36 24.74
C THR A 138 -19.61 2.87 24.74
N PHE A 139 -18.68 2.02 24.34
CA PHE A 139 -17.33 2.41 23.98
C PHE A 139 -17.25 2.76 22.50
N TYR A 140 -16.59 3.88 22.22
CA TYR A 140 -16.31 4.37 20.89
C TYR A 140 -14.80 4.36 20.69
N MET A 141 -14.35 3.89 19.53
CA MET A 141 -13.00 4.17 19.03
C MET A 141 -13.15 4.93 17.72
N ILE A 142 -12.48 6.08 17.65
CA ILE A 142 -12.42 6.93 16.46
C ILE A 142 -10.96 7.05 16.02
N THR A 143 -10.69 6.98 14.72
CA THR A 143 -9.33 7.08 14.17
C THR A 143 -9.35 7.46 12.70
N THR A 144 -8.16 7.61 12.10
CA THR A 144 -7.98 7.88 10.67
C THR A 144 -7.26 6.73 9.97
N SER A 145 -7.82 6.26 8.86
CA SER A 145 -7.11 5.44 7.87
C SER A 145 -6.51 6.34 6.78
N VAL A 146 -5.25 6.75 6.98
CA VAL A 146 -4.49 7.60 6.04
C VAL A 146 -4.12 6.82 4.78
N ASP A 147 -4.28 7.45 3.61
CA ASP A 147 -4.30 6.86 2.26
C ASP A 147 -5.45 5.85 2.03
N GLY A 148 -6.29 5.62 3.05
CA GLY A 148 -7.43 4.71 3.00
C GLY A 148 -8.75 5.46 3.03
N ILE A 149 -9.66 5.02 3.90
CA ILE A 149 -11.04 5.52 3.96
C ILE A 149 -11.21 6.86 4.69
N GLY A 150 -10.15 7.44 5.25
CA GLY A 150 -10.22 8.65 6.08
C GLY A 150 -10.68 8.35 7.51
N ASN A 151 -11.38 9.30 8.13
CA ASN A 151 -11.84 9.19 9.52
C ASN A 151 -13.04 8.24 9.65
N PHE A 152 -13.06 7.43 10.70
CA PHE A 152 -14.17 6.50 10.97
C PHE A 152 -14.30 6.17 12.47
N ILE A 153 -15.47 5.65 12.84
CA ILE A 153 -15.79 5.16 14.18
C ILE A 153 -16.08 3.66 14.16
N VAL A 154 -15.70 2.95 15.23
CA VAL A 154 -16.22 1.63 15.58
C VAL A 154 -16.68 1.61 17.04
N LYS A 155 -17.61 0.71 17.38
CA LYS A 155 -18.28 0.70 18.69
C LYS A 155 -18.37 -0.69 19.30
N THR A 156 -18.40 -0.76 20.63
CA THR A 156 -18.78 -1.96 21.39
C THR A 156 -19.43 -1.61 22.73
N LYS A 157 -20.18 -2.55 23.30
CA LYS A 157 -20.67 -2.50 24.68
C LYS A 157 -19.64 -2.99 25.70
N ASP A 158 -18.75 -3.88 25.27
CA ASP A 158 -17.78 -4.53 26.14
C ASP A 158 -16.47 -4.78 25.37
N PRO A 159 -15.41 -3.99 25.63
CA PRO A 159 -14.12 -4.16 24.98
C PRO A 159 -13.49 -5.54 25.19
N LYS A 160 -13.86 -6.26 26.27
CA LYS A 160 -13.33 -7.60 26.57
C LYS A 160 -13.93 -8.69 25.69
N GLN A 161 -15.07 -8.44 25.03
CA GLN A 161 -15.70 -9.38 24.09
C GLN A 161 -15.10 -9.33 22.68
N ASN A 162 -14.28 -8.31 22.39
CA ASN A 162 -13.61 -8.15 21.10
C ASN A 162 -14.57 -8.15 19.88
N ASN A 163 -15.78 -7.63 20.07
CA ASN A 163 -16.90 -7.64 19.11
C ASN A 163 -17.21 -6.22 18.56
N TRP A 164 -16.16 -5.47 18.23
CA TRP A 164 -16.28 -4.12 17.68
C TRP A 164 -17.01 -4.12 16.33
N SER A 165 -17.84 -3.11 16.09
CA SER A 165 -18.63 -2.96 14.86
C SER A 165 -17.78 -2.85 13.59
N GLU A 166 -18.43 -2.93 12.42
CA GLU A 166 -17.83 -2.47 11.17
C GLU A 166 -17.54 -0.95 11.23
N PRO A 167 -16.57 -0.44 10.44
CA PRO A 167 -16.26 0.98 10.38
C PRO A 167 -17.45 1.82 9.91
N ILE A 168 -17.71 2.92 10.60
CA ILE A 168 -18.69 3.94 10.23
C ILE A 168 -17.90 5.14 9.69
N PRO A 169 -17.86 5.35 8.35
CA PRO A 169 -17.08 6.43 7.77
C PRO A 169 -17.64 7.81 8.12
N LEU A 170 -16.74 8.74 8.47
CA LEU A 170 -17.06 10.14 8.78
C LEU A 170 -16.67 11.04 7.60
N THR A 171 -17.47 11.00 6.53
CA THR A 171 -17.15 11.67 5.25
C THR A 171 -17.00 13.19 5.33
N ASN A 172 -17.54 13.81 6.38
CA ASN A 172 -17.49 15.26 6.60
C ASN A 172 -16.38 15.69 7.57
N VAL A 173 -15.60 14.74 8.12
CA VAL A 173 -14.49 15.02 9.04
C VAL A 173 -13.19 14.82 8.26
N GLY A 174 -12.52 15.94 7.97
CA GLY A 174 -11.23 15.98 7.27
C GLY A 174 -10.04 15.71 8.19
N GLY A 175 -8.83 15.96 7.68
CA GLY A 175 -7.57 15.84 8.42
C GLY A 175 -7.37 14.52 9.18
N ILE A 176 -6.65 14.59 10.31
CA ILE A 176 -6.25 13.44 11.14
C ILE A 176 -6.54 13.71 12.62
N ASP A 177 -6.20 12.73 13.46
CA ASP A 177 -6.30 12.75 14.91
C ASP A 177 -7.69 13.15 15.42
N PRO A 178 -8.75 12.48 14.96
CA PRO A 178 -10.08 12.73 15.48
C PRO A 178 -10.17 12.20 16.92
N SER A 179 -10.87 12.94 17.78
CA SER A 179 -11.24 12.52 19.14
C SER A 179 -12.71 12.83 19.43
N LEU A 180 -13.26 12.13 20.41
CA LEU A 180 -14.63 12.30 20.87
C LEU A 180 -14.68 12.98 22.24
N PHE A 181 -15.64 13.87 22.41
CA PHE A 181 -15.98 14.42 23.72
C PHE A 181 -17.48 14.27 23.99
N PHE A 182 -17.82 13.60 25.09
CA PHE A 182 -19.19 13.45 25.58
C PHE A 182 -19.42 14.37 26.78
N ASP A 183 -20.28 15.37 26.62
CA ASP A 183 -20.56 16.35 27.68
C ASP A 183 -21.57 15.81 28.70
N ASP A 184 -21.67 16.47 29.85
CA ASP A 184 -22.58 16.10 30.94
C ASP A 184 -24.06 16.23 30.54
N ASP A 185 -24.38 17.06 29.56
CA ASP A 185 -25.74 17.25 29.04
C ASP A 185 -26.16 16.23 27.98
N GLY A 186 -25.27 15.26 27.67
CA GLY A 186 -25.51 14.21 26.69
C GLY A 186 -25.16 14.58 25.25
N LYS A 187 -24.74 15.82 24.99
CA LYS A 187 -24.21 16.19 23.66
C LYS A 187 -22.84 15.54 23.42
N ALA A 188 -22.56 15.27 22.16
CA ALA A 188 -21.30 14.70 21.71
C ALA A 188 -20.67 15.58 20.64
N TYR A 189 -19.34 15.60 20.62
CA TYR A 189 -18.57 16.38 19.68
C TYR A 189 -17.40 15.57 19.15
N ILE A 190 -17.03 15.80 17.89
CA ILE A 190 -15.78 15.32 17.31
C ILE A 190 -14.83 16.49 17.16
N ILE A 191 -13.62 16.36 17.69
CA ILE A 191 -12.55 17.33 17.57
C ILE A 191 -11.44 16.71 16.72
N HIS A 192 -10.85 17.46 15.81
CA HIS A 192 -9.80 16.92 14.94
C HIS A 192 -8.89 18.03 14.44
N ASN A 193 -7.72 17.63 13.93
CA ASN A 193 -6.85 18.51 13.17
C ASN A 193 -7.30 18.55 11.70
N ASP A 194 -7.09 19.67 11.02
CA ASP A 194 -7.23 19.78 9.56
C ASP A 194 -6.44 20.99 9.02
N ALA A 195 -6.51 21.22 7.71
CA ALA A 195 -6.10 22.49 7.12
C ALA A 195 -6.84 23.69 7.78
N PRO A 196 -6.17 24.86 7.90
CA PRO A 196 -6.79 26.10 8.35
C PRO A 196 -7.82 26.60 7.33
N GLU A 197 -8.59 27.62 7.71
CA GLU A 197 -9.45 28.31 6.75
C GLU A 197 -8.58 29.07 5.72
N GLY A 198 -8.87 28.87 4.43
CA GLY A 198 -8.07 29.47 3.35
C GLY A 198 -6.78 28.72 3.04
N THR A 199 -5.75 29.45 2.59
CA THR A 199 -4.46 28.87 2.20
C THR A 199 -3.53 28.81 3.41
N PRO A 200 -2.88 27.66 3.69
CA PRO A 200 -1.85 27.57 4.73
C PRO A 200 -0.76 28.65 4.60
N GLU A 201 -0.45 29.37 5.68
CA GLU A 201 0.50 30.49 5.72
C GLU A 201 1.96 30.04 5.85
N TRP A 202 2.21 28.83 6.36
CA TRP A 202 3.53 28.20 6.43
C TRP A 202 3.44 26.67 6.30
N ASN A 203 4.56 26.02 6.01
CA ASN A 203 4.62 24.56 5.95
C ASN A 203 4.31 23.96 7.32
N GLY A 204 3.32 23.07 7.40
CA GLY A 204 2.82 22.51 8.66
C GLY A 204 1.78 23.38 9.38
N HIS A 205 1.30 24.47 8.76
CA HIS A 205 0.18 25.25 9.30
C HIS A 205 -1.11 24.41 9.31
N ARG A 206 -1.61 24.11 10.51
CA ARG A 206 -2.81 23.32 10.77
C ARG A 206 -3.72 24.02 11.78
N ALA A 207 -4.96 23.56 11.85
CA ALA A 207 -5.97 24.09 12.73
C ALA A 207 -6.75 22.96 13.42
N ILE A 208 -7.32 23.28 14.59
CA ILE A 208 -8.21 22.39 15.34
C ILE A 208 -9.66 22.80 15.08
N TRP A 209 -10.47 21.83 14.71
CA TRP A 209 -11.88 21.98 14.36
C TRP A 209 -12.77 21.14 15.27
N ILE A 210 -14.01 21.57 15.46
CA ILE A 210 -15.04 20.82 16.19
C ILE A 210 -16.31 20.67 15.36
N HIS A 211 -16.89 19.46 15.40
CA HIS A 211 -18.19 19.12 14.84
C HIS A 211 -19.16 18.71 15.96
N ASP A 212 -20.44 19.03 15.81
CA ASP A 212 -21.48 18.33 16.58
C ASP A 212 -21.63 16.89 16.05
N TYR A 213 -21.80 15.93 16.96
CA TYR A 213 -21.96 14.51 16.66
C TYR A 213 -23.23 13.95 17.28
N ASP A 214 -24.04 13.26 16.47
CA ASP A 214 -25.22 12.55 16.93
C ASP A 214 -24.91 11.06 17.14
N THR A 215 -24.96 10.63 18.40
CA THR A 215 -24.69 9.23 18.79
C THR A 215 -25.78 8.25 18.39
N GLN A 216 -26.98 8.72 17.99
CA GLN A 216 -28.07 7.86 17.53
C GLN A 216 -27.95 7.53 16.04
N THR A 217 -27.58 8.53 15.23
CA THR A 217 -27.45 8.37 13.77
C THR A 217 -26.03 8.12 13.30
N ASP A 218 -25.04 8.27 14.19
CA ASP A 218 -23.60 8.19 13.93
C ASP A 218 -23.13 9.16 12.83
N LYS A 219 -23.65 10.39 12.86
CA LYS A 219 -23.34 11.43 11.88
C LYS A 219 -22.95 12.73 12.55
N THR A 220 -22.08 13.47 11.88
CA THR A 220 -21.90 14.89 12.17
C THR A 220 -23.07 15.69 11.61
N PHE A 221 -23.39 16.80 12.26
CA PHE A 221 -24.43 17.73 11.80
C PHE A 221 -24.04 19.17 12.10
N GLY A 222 -24.68 20.12 11.42
CA GLY A 222 -24.32 21.53 11.50
C GLY A 222 -22.97 21.85 10.82
N GLU A 223 -22.60 23.13 10.89
CA GLU A 223 -21.30 23.61 10.40
C GLU A 223 -20.20 23.33 11.43
N ARG A 224 -19.01 22.93 10.94
CA ARG A 224 -17.83 22.80 11.80
C ARG A 224 -17.37 24.16 12.29
N LYS A 225 -16.78 24.22 13.48
CA LYS A 225 -16.24 25.46 14.05
C LYS A 225 -14.73 25.36 14.26
N LEU A 226 -14.03 26.42 13.92
CA LEU A 226 -12.60 26.60 14.22
C LEU A 226 -12.41 26.85 15.72
N LEU A 227 -11.57 26.06 16.38
CA LEU A 227 -11.20 26.23 17.80
C LEU A 227 -9.85 26.90 17.99
N LEU A 228 -8.87 26.53 17.16
CA LEU A 228 -7.50 27.02 17.23
C LEU A 228 -6.87 27.02 15.84
N ASP A 229 -6.21 28.11 15.45
CA ASP A 229 -5.56 28.29 14.16
C ASP A 229 -4.05 28.48 14.36
N GLY A 230 -3.25 27.54 13.86
CA GLY A 230 -1.79 27.66 13.86
C GLY A 230 -1.10 27.54 15.22
N GLY A 231 -1.70 26.85 16.20
CA GLY A 231 -1.11 26.57 17.52
C GLY A 231 -1.28 27.68 18.57
N VAL A 232 -0.69 27.51 19.77
CA VAL A 232 -0.93 28.45 20.89
C VAL A 232 -0.21 29.79 20.76
N ASP A 233 0.84 29.85 19.94
CA ASP A 233 1.55 31.09 19.59
C ASP A 233 1.92 31.09 18.10
N ARG A 234 1.02 31.64 17.28
CA ARG A 234 1.21 31.78 15.82
C ARG A 234 2.48 32.54 15.44
N SER A 235 2.98 33.45 16.29
CA SER A 235 4.19 34.23 15.96
C SER A 235 5.42 33.33 15.83
N THR A 236 5.41 32.17 16.50
CA THR A 236 6.46 31.15 16.41
C THR A 236 6.29 30.20 15.23
N LYS A 237 5.16 30.29 14.50
CA LYS A 237 4.80 29.43 13.36
C LYS A 237 4.94 27.94 13.69
N PRO A 238 4.29 27.46 14.77
CA PRO A 238 4.41 26.06 15.16
C PRO A 238 3.84 25.18 14.04
N VAL A 239 4.41 23.99 13.92
CA VAL A 239 4.02 23.02 12.90
C VAL A 239 3.17 21.93 13.54
N TRP A 240 2.16 21.45 12.81
CA TRP A 240 1.38 20.27 13.17
C TRP A 240 0.73 20.37 14.56
N ILE A 241 -0.12 21.38 14.78
CA ILE A 241 -1.08 21.32 15.90
C ILE A 241 -2.04 20.15 15.62
N GLU A 242 -2.04 19.15 16.49
CA GLU A 242 -2.66 17.83 16.27
C GLU A 242 -3.01 17.14 17.61
N GLY A 243 -3.47 15.88 17.57
CA GLY A 243 -3.88 15.14 18.77
C GLY A 243 -4.83 15.88 19.73
N PRO A 244 -5.91 16.55 19.27
CA PRO A 244 -6.72 17.36 20.15
C PRO A 244 -7.61 16.51 21.06
N HIS A 245 -7.66 16.81 22.35
CA HIS A 245 -8.62 16.24 23.31
C HIS A 245 -9.33 17.33 24.11
N ILE A 246 -10.63 17.17 24.37
CA ILE A 246 -11.38 18.07 25.24
C ILE A 246 -11.72 17.38 26.56
N TYR A 247 -11.47 18.08 27.66
CA TYR A 247 -11.88 17.69 29.01
C TYR A 247 -12.77 18.75 29.62
N LYS A 248 -13.67 18.34 30.52
CA LYS A 248 -14.45 19.27 31.35
C LYS A 248 -14.12 19.05 32.82
N VAL A 249 -13.54 20.07 33.45
CA VAL A 249 -13.10 20.01 34.86
C VAL A 249 -13.62 21.24 35.58
N ASN A 250 -14.37 21.03 36.66
CA ASN A 250 -14.97 22.10 37.48
C ASN A 250 -15.74 23.14 36.65
N GLY A 251 -16.53 22.68 35.68
CA GLY A 251 -17.36 23.54 34.81
C GLY A 251 -16.61 24.32 33.73
N LYS A 252 -15.30 24.09 33.56
CA LYS A 252 -14.49 24.68 32.49
C LYS A 252 -14.08 23.62 31.48
N TYR A 253 -13.96 24.01 30.22
CA TYR A 253 -13.50 23.16 29.13
C TYR A 253 -12.02 23.38 28.88
N TYR A 254 -11.26 22.31 28.75
CA TYR A 254 -9.83 22.33 28.44
C TYR A 254 -9.63 21.67 27.09
N LEU A 255 -8.97 22.37 26.17
CA LEU A 255 -8.52 21.82 24.89
C LEU A 255 -7.03 21.54 25.03
N MET A 256 -6.67 20.27 25.01
CA MET A 256 -5.29 19.80 24.96
C MET A 256 -4.96 19.41 23.53
N ALA A 257 -3.73 19.67 23.09
CA ALA A 257 -3.26 19.29 21.76
C ALA A 257 -1.73 19.15 21.75
N ALA A 258 -1.21 18.35 20.83
CA ALA A 258 0.20 18.25 20.53
C ALA A 258 0.61 19.33 19.50
N GLU A 259 1.81 19.88 19.61
CA GLU A 259 2.40 20.78 18.60
C GLU A 259 3.91 20.57 18.45
N GLY A 260 4.47 21.03 17.32
CA GLY A 260 5.90 20.92 16.99
C GLY A 260 6.26 19.68 16.17
N GLY A 261 5.27 18.83 15.86
CA GLY A 261 5.42 17.54 15.20
C GLY A 261 6.02 16.47 16.11
N THR A 262 5.70 15.20 15.83
CA THR A 262 6.13 14.01 16.58
C THR A 262 7.63 13.67 16.43
N SER A 263 8.50 14.64 16.70
CA SER A 263 9.97 14.56 16.64
C SER A 263 10.60 15.38 17.78
N VAL A 264 11.87 15.73 17.71
CA VAL A 264 12.62 16.39 18.80
C VAL A 264 12.00 17.70 19.31
N ASN A 265 11.12 18.32 18.52
CA ASN A 265 10.40 19.54 18.88
C ASN A 265 9.02 19.33 19.50
N HIS A 266 8.59 18.08 19.67
CA HIS A 266 7.28 17.71 20.16
C HIS A 266 7.00 18.30 21.55
N SER A 267 5.75 18.71 21.74
CA SER A 267 5.27 19.30 22.98
C SER A 267 3.77 19.16 23.10
N GLU A 268 3.29 19.15 24.35
CA GLU A 268 1.87 19.18 24.67
C GLU A 268 1.46 20.56 25.17
N VAL A 269 0.38 21.12 24.63
CA VAL A 269 -0.15 22.43 24.99
C VAL A 269 -1.59 22.33 25.47
N ILE A 270 -1.98 23.27 26.33
CA ILE A 270 -3.31 23.33 26.92
C ILE A 270 -3.92 24.72 26.78
N LEU A 271 -5.23 24.76 26.55
CA LEU A 271 -6.06 25.96 26.52
C LEU A 271 -7.32 25.73 27.36
N ARG A 272 -7.97 26.81 27.81
CA ARG A 272 -9.22 26.75 28.60
C ARG A 272 -10.30 27.68 28.04
N SER A 273 -11.56 27.26 28.14
CA SER A 273 -12.75 28.02 27.74
C SER A 273 -13.91 27.78 28.71
N ASP A 274 -14.87 28.70 28.71
CA ASP A 274 -16.17 28.57 29.40
C ASP A 274 -17.23 27.88 28.52
N ASN A 275 -16.90 27.64 27.25
CA ASN A 275 -17.76 27.02 26.25
C ASN A 275 -16.93 26.01 25.44
N VAL A 276 -17.46 24.79 25.26
CA VAL A 276 -16.82 23.70 24.50
C VAL A 276 -16.47 24.11 23.05
N LYS A 277 -17.23 25.04 22.47
CA LYS A 277 -16.97 25.59 21.14
C LYS A 277 -16.10 26.85 21.17
N GLY A 278 -15.36 27.09 22.25
CA GLY A 278 -14.49 28.26 22.42
C GLY A 278 -15.23 29.58 22.69
N THR A 279 -14.54 30.72 22.75
CA THR A 279 -13.10 30.92 22.45
C THR A 279 -12.18 30.39 23.56
N TYR A 280 -11.15 29.64 23.16
CA TYR A 280 -10.14 29.09 24.08
C TYR A 280 -9.00 30.09 24.34
N VAL A 281 -8.56 30.16 25.59
CA VAL A 281 -7.40 30.97 26.03
C VAL A 281 -6.23 30.03 26.36
N PRO A 282 -5.05 30.20 25.74
CA PRO A 282 -3.90 29.35 26.01
C PRO A 282 -3.35 29.57 27.43
N TYR A 283 -2.79 28.52 28.01
CA TYR A 283 -2.03 28.65 29.24
C TYR A 283 -0.73 29.42 29.00
N GLU A 284 -0.50 30.49 29.77
CA GLU A 284 0.63 31.40 29.59
C GLU A 284 2.00 30.71 29.71
N ASN A 285 2.09 29.60 30.43
CA ASN A 285 3.35 28.85 30.61
C ASN A 285 3.46 27.60 29.72
N ASN A 286 2.63 27.47 28.68
CA ASN A 286 2.78 26.39 27.69
C ASN A 286 4.23 26.24 27.18
N PRO A 287 4.67 25.03 26.79
CA PRO A 287 3.93 23.75 26.87
C PRO A 287 3.90 23.14 28.29
N ILE A 288 2.94 22.24 28.53
CA ILE A 288 2.75 21.50 29.79
C ILE A 288 3.51 20.16 29.84
N LEU A 289 4.09 19.75 28.71
CA LEU A 289 5.00 18.62 28.55
C LEU A 289 5.91 18.88 27.34
N THR A 290 7.23 18.78 27.52
CA THR A 290 8.19 18.76 26.40
C THR A 290 9.57 18.29 26.89
N GLN A 291 10.41 17.81 25.97
CA GLN A 291 11.86 17.61 26.19
C GLN A 291 12.69 18.45 25.20
N ARG A 292 12.05 19.36 24.45
CA ARG A 292 12.70 20.27 23.49
C ARG A 292 13.66 21.20 24.22
N GLY A 293 14.85 21.41 23.64
CA GLY A 293 15.84 22.37 24.13
C GLY A 293 16.62 21.92 25.38
N MET A 294 16.53 20.64 25.77
CA MET A 294 17.35 20.10 26.85
C MET A 294 18.81 19.91 26.42
N SER A 295 19.74 20.03 27.39
CA SER A 295 21.17 19.82 27.16
C SER A 295 21.50 18.33 27.01
N GLU A 296 22.41 18.00 26.08
CA GLU A 296 22.90 16.65 25.84
C GLU A 296 24.43 16.57 26.07
N PRO A 297 24.99 15.41 26.50
CA PRO A 297 24.29 14.15 26.77
C PRO A 297 23.63 14.13 28.14
N ARG A 298 22.52 13.39 28.28
CA ARG A 298 21.92 13.05 29.58
C ARG A 298 21.59 11.56 29.68
N PRO A 299 21.71 10.97 30.89
CA PRO A 299 21.42 9.55 31.08
C PRO A 299 19.94 9.24 30.80
N ASP A 300 19.67 8.03 30.32
CA ASP A 300 18.31 7.50 30.08
C ASP A 300 17.42 8.40 29.22
N ILE A 301 18.01 9.04 28.21
CA ILE A 301 17.36 10.02 27.35
C ILE A 301 15.97 9.56 26.87
N VAL A 302 15.01 10.48 26.98
CA VAL A 302 13.67 10.39 26.37
C VAL A 302 13.44 11.68 25.61
N THR A 303 13.02 11.57 24.35
CA THR A 303 12.78 12.70 23.44
C THR A 303 11.36 12.63 22.89
N SER A 304 10.98 13.64 22.10
CA SER A 304 9.77 13.63 21.29
C SER A 304 8.47 13.40 22.09
N VAL A 305 8.41 13.91 23.32
CA VAL A 305 7.24 13.72 24.20
C VAL A 305 6.09 14.65 23.85
N GLY A 306 4.87 14.11 23.83
CA GLY A 306 3.63 14.81 23.46
C GLY A 306 2.54 13.80 23.11
N HIS A 307 1.52 14.24 22.40
CA HIS A 307 0.34 13.46 22.03
C HIS A 307 -0.23 12.75 23.27
N ALA A 308 -0.55 13.56 24.29
CA ALA A 308 -0.95 13.09 25.59
C ALA A 308 -2.47 12.87 25.68
N ASP A 309 -2.89 12.04 26.64
CA ASP A 309 -4.28 11.92 27.05
C ASP A 309 -4.36 11.85 28.58
N LEU A 310 -5.32 12.57 29.16
CA LEU A 310 -5.50 12.72 30.60
C LEU A 310 -6.55 11.76 31.15
N ILE A 311 -6.27 11.22 32.33
CA ILE A 311 -7.23 10.37 33.04
C ILE A 311 -7.28 10.70 34.54
N GLU A 312 -8.50 10.76 35.06
CA GLU A 312 -8.77 10.89 36.49
C GLU A 312 -9.06 9.51 37.11
N THR A 313 -8.35 9.19 38.19
CA THR A 313 -8.57 7.96 38.96
C THR A 313 -9.86 8.04 39.79
N PRO A 314 -10.41 6.90 40.25
CA PRO A 314 -11.53 6.90 41.20
C PRO A 314 -11.26 7.68 42.50
N THR A 315 -9.99 7.90 42.85
CA THR A 315 -9.55 8.66 44.03
C THR A 315 -9.33 10.15 43.76
N GLY A 316 -9.57 10.63 42.52
CA GLY A 316 -9.41 12.03 42.13
C GLY A 316 -7.98 12.45 41.78
N GLU A 317 -7.05 11.50 41.67
CA GLU A 317 -5.69 11.77 41.19
C GLU A 317 -5.70 11.83 39.66
N TRP A 318 -4.92 12.74 39.08
CA TRP A 318 -4.80 12.89 37.64
C TRP A 318 -3.49 12.30 37.14
N TYR A 319 -3.55 11.61 36.01
CA TYR A 319 -2.40 11.06 35.29
C TYR A 319 -2.49 11.42 33.81
N ALA A 320 -1.34 11.45 33.15
CA ALA A 320 -1.23 11.58 31.70
C ALA A 320 -0.51 10.38 31.14
N VAL A 321 -1.09 9.76 30.12
CA VAL A 321 -0.37 8.89 29.19
C VAL A 321 0.12 9.74 28.02
N PHE A 322 1.30 9.46 27.49
CA PHE A 322 1.86 10.22 26.37
C PHE A 322 2.93 9.39 25.65
N LEU A 323 3.19 9.71 24.39
CA LEU A 323 4.26 9.04 23.64
C LEU A 323 5.63 9.65 23.92
N GLY A 324 6.70 8.90 23.67
CA GLY A 324 8.08 9.39 23.64
C GLY A 324 9.04 8.40 22.96
N CYS A 325 10.27 8.83 22.70
CA CYS A 325 11.30 8.01 22.04
C CYS A 325 12.55 7.85 22.91
N ARG A 326 13.20 6.68 22.83
CA ARG A 326 14.50 6.40 23.48
C ARG A 326 15.63 6.32 22.44
N PRO A 327 16.18 7.47 21.99
CA PRO A 327 17.28 7.46 21.02
C PRO A 327 18.58 6.96 21.64
N TYR A 328 19.38 6.27 20.83
CA TYR A 328 20.76 5.90 21.17
C TYR A 328 21.79 6.93 20.69
N GLU A 329 21.47 7.70 19.63
CA GLU A 329 22.33 8.75 19.08
C GLU A 329 21.49 9.80 18.33
N GLY A 330 21.56 11.07 18.73
CA GLY A 330 20.75 12.12 18.13
C GLY A 330 19.26 11.80 18.22
N ASN A 331 18.56 11.73 17.07
CA ASN A 331 17.16 11.31 16.98
C ASN A 331 16.99 9.87 16.43
N HIS A 332 18.05 9.05 16.44
CA HIS A 332 17.98 7.67 15.95
C HIS A 332 17.52 6.72 17.05
N TYR A 333 16.40 6.04 16.80
CA TYR A 333 15.83 4.98 17.62
C TYR A 333 15.19 3.91 16.72
N ASN A 334 15.31 2.65 17.12
CA ASN A 334 14.74 1.51 16.38
C ASN A 334 13.47 0.96 17.06
N THR A 335 13.23 1.30 18.33
CA THR A 335 12.07 0.82 19.11
C THR A 335 10.75 1.46 18.67
N GLY A 336 10.80 2.57 17.93
CA GLY A 336 9.64 3.40 17.61
C GLY A 336 9.24 4.33 18.78
N ARG A 337 8.04 4.88 18.69
CA ARG A 337 7.42 5.71 19.73
C ARG A 337 6.74 4.80 20.75
N GLU A 338 6.98 5.06 22.03
CA GLU A 338 6.64 4.23 23.19
C GLU A 338 5.73 5.02 24.15
N THR A 339 4.97 4.36 25.01
CA THR A 339 4.02 5.02 25.92
C THR A 339 4.56 5.15 27.35
N PHE A 340 4.45 6.37 27.87
CA PHE A 340 4.89 6.78 29.20
C PHE A 340 3.70 7.22 30.05
N LEU A 341 3.87 7.20 31.38
CA LEU A 341 2.88 7.64 32.36
C LEU A 341 3.53 8.61 33.36
N LEU A 342 2.86 9.73 33.65
CA LEU A 342 3.25 10.63 34.74
C LEU A 342 2.03 11.12 35.53
N PRO A 343 2.18 11.39 36.85
CA PRO A 343 1.15 12.08 37.61
C PRO A 343 1.03 13.54 37.16
N VAL A 344 -0.18 14.07 37.14
CA VAL A 344 -0.49 15.44 36.71
C VAL A 344 -0.74 16.32 37.93
N LYS A 345 -0.10 17.49 37.95
CA LYS A 345 -0.30 18.51 38.98
C LYS A 345 -1.20 19.60 38.45
N TRP A 346 -2.13 20.08 39.26
CA TRP A 346 -2.94 21.26 38.94
C TRP A 346 -2.31 22.50 39.55
N LYS A 347 -1.98 23.49 38.72
CA LYS A 347 -1.42 24.78 39.13
C LYS A 347 -2.18 25.90 38.42
N ASP A 348 -2.64 26.89 39.19
CA ASP A 348 -3.41 28.04 38.67
C ASP A 348 -4.63 27.65 37.81
N GLY A 349 -5.22 26.49 38.13
CA GLY A 349 -6.34 25.91 37.40
C GLY A 349 -5.99 25.31 36.04
N PHE A 350 -4.72 24.95 35.79
CA PHE A 350 -4.29 24.22 34.60
C PHE A 350 -3.53 22.92 34.98
N PRO A 351 -3.66 21.85 34.18
CA PRO A 351 -2.88 20.62 34.37
C PRO A 351 -1.44 20.81 33.87
N ILE A 352 -0.48 20.33 34.65
CA ILE A 352 0.96 20.30 34.33
C ILE A 352 1.44 18.85 34.45
N ILE A 353 1.93 18.29 33.34
CA ILE A 353 2.41 16.90 33.29
C ILE A 353 3.86 16.84 33.77
N LEU A 354 4.71 17.69 33.21
CA LEU A 354 6.14 17.74 33.56
C LEU A 354 6.67 19.16 33.40
N ASP A 355 7.34 19.66 34.44
CA ASP A 355 7.97 20.98 34.40
C ASP A 355 9.06 21.02 33.32
N LYS A 356 9.20 22.19 32.66
CA LYS A 356 10.22 22.40 31.61
C LYS A 356 11.61 22.11 32.17
N ALA A 357 12.48 21.56 31.31
CA ALA A 357 13.86 21.16 31.64
C ALA A 357 14.00 20.03 32.69
N ILE A 358 12.91 19.40 33.14
CA ILE A 358 12.99 18.16 33.92
C ILE A 358 13.00 16.95 32.95
N PRO A 359 14.00 16.05 33.03
CA PRO A 359 13.99 14.83 32.23
C PRO A 359 12.79 13.94 32.58
N VAL A 360 12.21 13.26 31.60
CA VAL A 360 11.25 12.18 31.89
C VAL A 360 11.96 11.10 32.73
N PRO A 361 11.48 10.80 33.94
CA PRO A 361 12.13 9.84 34.82
C PRO A 361 11.90 8.39 34.37
N THR A 362 12.95 7.56 34.46
CA THR A 362 12.84 6.09 34.27
C THR A 362 12.06 5.41 35.40
N VAL A 363 12.16 5.90 36.64
CA VAL A 363 11.47 5.33 37.81
C VAL A 363 10.52 6.38 38.37
N VAL A 364 9.25 6.03 38.52
CA VAL A 364 8.20 6.95 38.96
C VAL A 364 7.47 6.38 40.16
N LYS A 365 7.07 7.24 41.09
CA LYS A 365 6.34 6.85 42.30
C LYS A 365 4.83 6.85 42.05
N LYS A 366 4.17 5.76 42.43
CA LYS A 366 2.71 5.63 42.52
C LYS A 366 2.37 4.61 43.60
N LYS A 367 1.62 5.02 44.61
CA LYS A 367 1.22 4.13 45.71
C LYS A 367 0.11 3.17 45.27
N GLY A 368 0.06 2.01 45.93
CA GLY A 368 -1.06 1.07 45.78
C GLY A 368 -0.97 0.18 44.54
N LEU A 369 0.23 -0.01 43.99
CA LEU A 369 0.44 -0.91 42.86
C LEU A 369 0.35 -2.37 43.33
N THR A 370 -0.23 -3.21 42.48
CA THR A 370 -0.23 -4.66 42.66
C THR A 370 0.58 -5.28 41.53
N PRO A 371 1.83 -5.69 41.77
CA PRO A 371 2.72 -6.21 40.72
C PRO A 371 2.06 -7.34 39.92
N ASN A 372 2.08 -7.22 38.61
CA ASN A 372 1.71 -8.32 37.71
C ASN A 372 2.90 -9.28 37.55
N SER A 373 2.65 -10.59 37.66
CA SER A 373 3.66 -11.62 37.42
C SER A 373 4.08 -11.73 35.96
N THR A 374 3.26 -11.24 35.03
CA THR A 374 3.50 -11.30 33.59
C THR A 374 3.47 -9.90 33.02
N ASN A 375 4.65 -9.36 32.69
CA ASN A 375 4.79 -8.02 32.12
C ASN A 375 5.80 -8.05 30.96
N TYR A 376 5.27 -7.99 29.73
CA TYR A 376 6.06 -7.90 28.50
C TYR A 376 5.99 -6.51 27.86
N PHE A 377 5.50 -5.53 28.61
CA PHE A 377 5.37 -4.14 28.16
C PHE A 377 6.48 -3.26 28.73
N THR A 378 7.07 -3.58 29.88
CA THR A 378 8.13 -2.78 30.49
C THR A 378 9.11 -3.62 31.30
N GLY A 379 10.28 -3.06 31.58
CA GLY A 379 11.38 -3.76 32.22
C GLY A 379 12.10 -4.74 31.30
N ASN A 380 13.16 -5.37 31.82
CA ASN A 380 13.84 -6.46 31.12
C ASN A 380 13.06 -7.76 31.29
N PHE A 381 12.74 -8.42 30.18
CA PHE A 381 12.00 -9.68 30.15
C PHE A 381 12.52 -10.62 29.07
N THR A 382 12.19 -11.91 29.24
CA THR A 382 12.23 -12.92 28.18
C THR A 382 10.78 -13.29 27.84
N TRP A 383 10.45 -13.23 26.56
CA TRP A 383 9.17 -13.67 26.01
C TRP A 383 9.43 -14.80 25.02
N ARG A 384 8.69 -15.90 25.13
CA ARG A 384 8.84 -17.08 24.28
C ARG A 384 7.46 -17.57 23.86
N ASP A 385 7.35 -17.93 22.59
CA ASP A 385 6.19 -18.61 22.02
C ASP A 385 6.67 -19.91 21.35
N ASP A 386 6.22 -21.03 21.90
CA ASP A 386 6.45 -22.39 21.39
C ASP A 386 5.30 -22.85 20.46
N PHE A 387 4.36 -21.95 20.11
CA PHE A 387 3.27 -22.20 19.17
C PHE A 387 2.34 -23.37 19.55
N GLU A 388 2.25 -23.68 20.84
CA GLU A 388 1.39 -24.73 21.42
C GLU A 388 -0.10 -24.37 21.40
N LEU A 389 -0.43 -23.08 21.31
CA LEU A 389 -1.81 -22.62 21.22
C LEU A 389 -2.37 -22.77 19.81
N ASN A 390 -3.69 -22.90 19.70
CA ASN A 390 -4.40 -22.93 18.41
C ASN A 390 -4.64 -21.54 17.80
N THR A 391 -4.14 -20.48 18.44
CA THR A 391 -4.24 -19.09 17.99
C THR A 391 -2.92 -18.39 18.23
N LEU A 392 -2.55 -17.45 17.34
CA LEU A 392 -1.36 -16.63 17.53
C LEU A 392 -1.48 -15.81 18.82
N ALA A 393 -0.37 -15.72 19.55
CA ALA A 393 -0.22 -14.77 20.65
C ALA A 393 -0.51 -13.33 20.20
N LYS A 394 -0.99 -12.48 21.12
CA LYS A 394 -1.48 -11.13 20.81
C LYS A 394 -0.33 -10.15 20.46
N GLU A 395 0.89 -10.55 20.73
CA GLU A 395 2.14 -9.85 20.42
C GLU A 395 2.49 -9.90 18.92
N TRP A 396 1.94 -10.89 18.20
CA TRP A 396 2.17 -11.07 16.77
C TRP A 396 1.40 -10.08 15.91
N LEU A 397 2.09 -9.51 14.93
CA LEU A 397 1.54 -8.67 13.88
C LEU A 397 1.97 -9.15 12.49
N LEU A 398 1.09 -8.91 11.54
CA LEU A 398 1.25 -9.13 10.11
C LEU A 398 1.39 -7.78 9.41
N ILE A 399 2.00 -7.76 8.23
CA ILE A 399 2.03 -6.58 7.37
C ILE A 399 0.77 -6.59 6.51
N ARG A 400 -0.15 -5.64 6.77
CA ARG A 400 -1.50 -5.55 6.16
C ARG A 400 -2.35 -6.80 6.44
N PRO A 401 -3.67 -6.77 6.18
CA PRO A 401 -4.51 -7.96 6.34
C PRO A 401 -4.04 -9.10 5.43
N PRO A 402 -4.00 -10.35 5.94
CA PRO A 402 -3.56 -11.50 5.15
C PRO A 402 -4.50 -11.80 3.98
N ARG A 403 -3.93 -12.11 2.82
CA ARG A 403 -4.67 -12.63 1.64
C ARG A 403 -4.54 -14.15 1.56
N GLY A 404 -5.65 -14.83 1.81
CA GLY A 404 -5.69 -16.30 1.83
C GLY A 404 -5.03 -16.91 3.06
N GLU A 405 -4.90 -18.24 3.05
CA GLU A 405 -4.36 -19.02 4.16
C GLU A 405 -2.90 -19.40 3.85
N TRP A 406 -1.97 -18.53 4.26
CA TRP A 406 -0.54 -18.78 4.12
C TRP A 406 0.16 -19.14 5.44
N TRP A 407 -0.56 -19.17 6.57
CA TRP A 407 -0.02 -19.62 7.85
C TRP A 407 -1.01 -20.52 8.59
N ASN A 408 -0.48 -21.41 9.44
CA ASN A 408 -1.25 -22.13 10.44
C ASN A 408 -0.37 -22.53 11.63
N LEU A 409 -1.00 -22.87 12.75
CA LEU A 409 -0.35 -23.45 13.93
C LEU A 409 -0.66 -24.94 13.97
N LYS A 410 0.37 -25.79 14.03
CA LYS A 410 0.22 -27.23 13.99
C LYS A 410 1.34 -27.95 14.74
N ASP A 411 0.95 -28.86 15.63
CA ASP A 411 1.85 -29.76 16.37
C ASP A 411 2.98 -29.00 17.11
N GLY A 412 2.68 -27.84 17.70
CA GLY A 412 3.67 -26.98 18.39
C GLY A 412 4.60 -26.24 17.43
N ASN A 413 4.10 -25.83 16.26
CA ASN A 413 4.90 -25.10 15.26
C ASN A 413 4.06 -24.05 14.56
N LEU A 414 4.71 -22.97 14.16
CA LEU A 414 4.21 -22.06 13.14
C LEU A 414 4.64 -22.57 11.76
N ILE A 415 3.66 -22.83 10.89
CA ILE A 415 3.91 -23.18 9.48
C ILE A 415 3.60 -21.97 8.61
N LEU A 416 4.58 -21.51 7.84
CA LEU A 416 4.43 -20.48 6.81
C LEU A 416 4.56 -21.10 5.41
N ASN A 417 3.55 -20.91 4.58
CA ASN A 417 3.62 -21.22 3.15
C ASN A 417 4.44 -20.13 2.45
N ALA A 418 5.47 -20.53 1.71
CA ALA A 418 6.25 -19.64 0.86
C ALA A 418 5.38 -19.16 -0.32
N ILE A 419 4.85 -17.95 -0.23
CA ILE A 419 4.00 -17.32 -1.25
C ILE A 419 4.81 -16.40 -2.16
N PRO A 420 4.36 -16.13 -3.41
CA PRO A 420 5.10 -15.31 -4.38
C PRO A 420 4.94 -13.80 -4.09
N ARG A 421 5.25 -13.41 -2.85
CA ARG A 421 5.19 -12.04 -2.34
C ARG A 421 6.49 -11.71 -1.62
N SER A 422 7.04 -10.55 -1.94
CA SER A 422 8.32 -10.10 -1.38
C SER A 422 8.08 -9.19 -0.17
N ILE A 423 8.97 -9.29 0.83
CA ILE A 423 9.05 -8.34 1.94
C ILE A 423 9.51 -6.94 1.47
N TYR A 424 10.07 -6.84 0.26
CA TYR A 424 10.55 -5.59 -0.33
C TYR A 424 9.46 -4.78 -1.06
N ASP A 425 8.23 -5.32 -1.12
CA ASP A 425 7.13 -4.73 -1.86
C ASP A 425 6.02 -4.22 -0.92
N VAL A 426 5.29 -3.19 -1.38
CA VAL A 426 4.13 -2.64 -0.67
C VAL A 426 2.93 -3.58 -0.83
N ASP A 427 3.00 -4.71 -0.12
CA ASP A 427 2.14 -5.87 -0.32
C ASP A 427 1.87 -6.66 0.99
N ASN A 428 1.30 -7.86 0.90
CA ASN A 428 1.09 -8.78 2.01
C ASN A 428 2.05 -9.99 1.92
N PRO A 429 3.30 -9.87 2.41
CA PRO A 429 4.23 -10.99 2.50
C PRO A 429 3.81 -11.97 3.61
N ALA A 430 4.24 -13.24 3.52
CA ALA A 430 4.09 -14.22 4.60
C ALA A 430 5.10 -13.94 5.72
N PHE A 431 4.82 -12.89 6.48
CA PHE A 431 5.62 -12.38 7.59
C PHE A 431 4.76 -12.29 8.85
N ILE A 432 5.28 -12.82 9.96
CA ILE A 432 4.69 -12.69 11.29
C ILE A 432 5.78 -12.22 12.24
N GLY A 433 5.60 -11.03 12.82
CA GLY A 433 6.63 -10.39 13.63
C GLY A 433 6.11 -9.73 14.90
N ARG A 434 7.02 -9.52 15.85
CA ARG A 434 6.78 -8.81 17.11
C ARG A 434 7.64 -7.57 17.19
N ARG A 435 7.24 -6.61 18.02
CA ARG A 435 7.92 -5.32 18.17
C ARG A 435 9.29 -5.49 18.82
N GLN A 436 10.30 -4.78 18.32
CA GLN A 436 11.50 -4.52 19.09
C GLN A 436 11.17 -3.54 20.22
N GLN A 437 11.47 -3.93 21.46
CA GLN A 437 11.08 -3.17 22.67
C GLN A 437 12.28 -2.71 23.50
N HIS A 438 13.49 -3.09 23.10
CA HIS A 438 14.73 -2.77 23.81
C HIS A 438 15.80 -2.29 22.84
N LEU A 439 16.73 -1.48 23.35
CA LEU A 439 17.94 -1.07 22.63
C LEU A 439 19.00 -2.17 22.67
N ILE A 440 19.03 -2.95 23.74
CA ILE A 440 19.83 -4.15 23.91
C ILE A 440 18.92 -5.36 23.95
N PHE A 441 19.00 -6.21 22.93
CA PHE A 441 18.11 -7.36 22.79
C PHE A 441 18.75 -8.57 22.11
N GLU A 442 18.07 -9.70 22.25
CA GLU A 442 18.30 -10.94 21.51
C GLU A 442 16.95 -11.44 20.99
N ALA A 443 16.91 -11.92 19.74
CA ALA A 443 15.76 -12.59 19.15
C ALA A 443 16.22 -13.83 18.39
N GLU A 444 15.53 -14.94 18.60
CA GLU A 444 15.93 -16.26 18.12
C GLU A 444 14.72 -17.09 17.65
N THR A 445 14.91 -17.89 16.62
CA THR A 445 13.95 -18.89 16.14
C THR A 445 14.69 -20.10 15.55
N GLU A 446 13.98 -21.22 15.36
CA GLU A 446 14.46 -22.40 14.65
C GLU A 446 13.57 -22.64 13.44
N VAL A 447 14.17 -22.76 12.24
CA VAL A 447 13.46 -22.94 10.98
C VAL A 447 13.88 -24.21 10.27
N GLN A 448 12.91 -25.01 9.84
CA GLN A 448 13.07 -26.10 8.89
C GLN A 448 12.44 -25.69 7.55
N PHE A 449 13.29 -25.60 6.51
CA PHE A 449 12.88 -25.20 5.17
C PHE A 449 13.84 -25.77 4.12
N THR A 450 13.31 -26.23 2.99
CA THR A 450 14.10 -26.72 1.85
C THR A 450 13.78 -25.87 0.62
N PRO A 451 14.59 -24.84 0.31
CA PRO A 451 14.35 -23.98 -0.86
C PRO A 451 14.39 -24.80 -2.16
N LYS A 452 13.53 -24.48 -3.13
CA LYS A 452 13.50 -25.14 -4.44
C LYS A 452 14.29 -24.40 -5.51
N ASN A 453 14.49 -23.09 -5.34
CA ASN A 453 15.24 -22.21 -6.23
C ASN A 453 15.73 -20.97 -5.47
N SER A 454 16.38 -20.03 -6.16
CA SER A 454 16.92 -18.80 -5.56
C SER A 454 15.89 -17.73 -5.20
N LEU A 455 14.63 -17.91 -5.58
CA LEU A 455 13.52 -17.04 -5.22
C LEU A 455 12.87 -17.49 -3.89
N ASP A 456 13.00 -18.76 -3.55
CA ASP A 456 12.59 -19.31 -2.27
C ASP A 456 13.51 -18.82 -1.14
N LEU A 457 12.93 -18.25 -0.08
CA LEU A 457 13.64 -17.88 1.15
C LEU A 457 12.75 -18.11 2.36
N ALA A 458 13.33 -18.64 3.44
CA ALA A 458 12.70 -18.61 4.76
C ALA A 458 13.71 -18.30 5.86
N GLY A 459 13.28 -17.54 6.87
CA GLY A 459 14.14 -17.18 8.00
C GLY A 459 13.58 -16.04 8.86
N LEU A 460 14.48 -15.21 9.36
CA LEU A 460 14.25 -14.11 10.30
C LEU A 460 14.42 -12.76 9.60
N VAL A 461 13.55 -11.79 9.89
CA VAL A 461 13.59 -10.43 9.32
C VAL A 461 13.57 -9.39 10.44
N CYS A 462 14.44 -8.38 10.33
CA CYS A 462 14.32 -7.12 11.08
C CYS A 462 13.74 -6.06 10.13
N TYR A 463 12.48 -5.73 10.32
CA TYR A 463 11.67 -4.98 9.35
C TYR A 463 11.29 -3.61 9.91
N GLN A 464 11.79 -2.53 9.27
CA GLN A 464 11.30 -1.17 9.52
C GLN A 464 10.27 -0.79 8.47
N ASN A 465 10.58 -0.98 7.18
CA ASN A 465 9.63 -0.92 6.07
C ASN A 465 10.15 -1.69 4.84
N GLU A 466 9.41 -1.61 3.73
CA GLU A 466 9.67 -2.35 2.48
C GLU A 466 11.09 -2.14 1.95
N VAL A 467 11.65 -0.93 2.13
CA VAL A 467 12.96 -0.56 1.57
C VAL A 467 14.04 -0.36 2.64
N PHE A 468 13.69 -0.53 3.93
CA PHE A 468 14.59 -0.46 5.07
C PHE A 468 14.39 -1.68 5.97
N ASN A 469 15.21 -2.72 5.78
CA ASN A 469 15.09 -3.99 6.52
C ASN A 469 16.38 -4.81 6.45
N PHE A 470 16.42 -5.88 7.24
CA PHE A 470 17.34 -7.00 7.09
C PHE A 470 16.57 -8.29 6.88
N VAL A 471 17.01 -9.10 5.92
CA VAL A 471 16.47 -10.44 5.66
C VAL A 471 17.58 -11.45 5.87
N PHE A 472 17.41 -12.35 6.86
CA PHE A 472 18.38 -13.35 7.25
C PHE A 472 17.75 -14.74 7.16
N GLY A 473 18.21 -15.58 6.24
CA GLY A 473 17.54 -16.86 6.03
C GLY A 473 18.22 -17.79 5.04
N LYS A 474 17.56 -18.92 4.81
CA LYS A 474 18.01 -20.00 3.93
C LYS A 474 17.43 -19.84 2.53
N THR A 475 18.25 -19.98 1.49
CA THR A 475 17.88 -19.93 0.06
C THR A 475 18.82 -20.78 -0.79
N ILE A 476 18.68 -20.78 -2.11
CA ILE A 476 19.63 -21.38 -3.06
C ILE A 476 20.37 -20.28 -3.82
N GLU A 477 21.68 -20.43 -3.95
CA GLU A 477 22.47 -19.67 -4.92
C GLU A 477 23.56 -20.52 -5.55
N ASN A 478 23.83 -20.30 -6.83
CA ASN A 478 24.79 -21.09 -7.60
C ASN A 478 24.56 -22.61 -7.43
N ASN A 479 23.29 -23.03 -7.41
CA ASN A 479 22.81 -24.40 -7.19
C ASN A 479 23.26 -25.04 -5.85
N LYS A 480 23.54 -24.23 -4.82
CA LYS A 480 23.82 -24.70 -3.46
C LYS A 480 22.90 -24.02 -2.46
N GLU A 481 22.48 -24.74 -1.43
CA GLU A 481 21.78 -24.12 -0.31
C GLU A 481 22.76 -23.25 0.49
N VAL A 482 22.31 -22.05 0.82
CA VAL A 482 23.11 -21.03 1.50
C VAL A 482 22.29 -20.35 2.58
N LEU A 483 22.96 -19.89 3.64
CA LEU A 483 22.45 -18.81 4.49
C LEU A 483 22.85 -17.48 3.90
N VAL A 484 21.91 -16.54 3.83
CA VAL A 484 22.13 -15.19 3.33
C VAL A 484 21.71 -14.15 4.35
N LEU A 485 22.42 -13.03 4.37
CA LEU A 485 22.01 -11.81 5.05
C LEU A 485 21.97 -10.68 4.03
N ASP A 486 20.77 -10.16 3.79
CA ASP A 486 20.55 -8.96 2.98
C ASP A 486 20.25 -7.76 3.88
N ARG A 487 20.80 -6.59 3.53
CA ARG A 487 20.46 -5.29 4.11
C ARG A 487 19.86 -4.41 3.02
N SER A 488 18.70 -3.83 3.30
CA SER A 488 18.03 -2.89 2.40
C SER A 488 18.05 -1.49 2.97
N GLU A 489 18.42 -0.54 2.11
CA GLU A 489 18.35 0.90 2.36
C GLU A 489 18.07 1.60 1.04
N LYS A 490 16.79 1.58 0.60
CA LYS A 490 16.32 1.89 -0.76
C LYS A 490 16.81 0.90 -1.82
N GLU A 491 18.08 0.53 -1.74
CA GLU A 491 18.71 -0.55 -2.49
C GLU A 491 18.98 -1.73 -1.58
N ARG A 492 18.79 -2.94 -2.12
CA ARG A 492 19.12 -4.19 -1.44
C ARG A 492 20.58 -4.56 -1.71
N LYS A 493 21.29 -4.92 -0.65
CA LYS A 493 22.68 -5.40 -0.71
C LYS A 493 22.83 -6.72 0.04
N ARG A 494 23.43 -7.71 -0.61
CA ARG A 494 23.91 -8.93 0.04
C ARG A 494 25.11 -8.58 0.91
N ILE A 495 25.00 -8.79 2.22
CA ILE A 495 26.10 -8.55 3.18
C ILE A 495 26.90 -9.83 3.38
N VAL A 496 26.22 -10.97 3.54
CA VAL A 496 26.86 -12.27 3.80
C VAL A 496 26.16 -13.38 3.04
N GLN A 497 26.94 -14.35 2.56
CA GLN A 497 26.47 -15.61 1.99
C GLN A 497 27.38 -16.74 2.49
N ILE A 498 26.80 -17.75 3.14
CA ILE A 498 27.51 -18.90 3.71
C ILE A 498 26.93 -20.18 3.12
N PRO A 499 27.73 -21.02 2.43
CA PRO A 499 27.29 -22.35 2.00
C PRO A 499 26.90 -23.23 3.20
N ILE A 500 25.78 -23.94 3.07
CA ILE A 500 25.38 -24.96 4.04
C ILE A 500 26.05 -26.28 3.65
N SER A 501 26.75 -26.91 4.58
CA SER A 501 27.39 -28.22 4.35
C SER A 501 26.36 -29.31 4.08
N ASP A 502 26.72 -30.31 3.27
CA ASP A 502 25.82 -31.39 2.84
C ASP A 502 25.13 -32.12 3.99
N GLU A 503 25.81 -32.28 5.13
CA GLU A 503 25.28 -32.93 6.33
C GLU A 503 24.12 -32.16 7.01
N TYR A 504 23.96 -30.86 6.70
CA TYR A 504 22.96 -29.98 7.30
C TYR A 504 21.85 -29.53 6.35
N LEU A 505 21.86 -29.97 5.08
CA LEU A 505 20.88 -29.50 4.07
C LEU A 505 19.42 -29.76 4.47
N GLN A 506 19.14 -30.84 5.21
CA GLN A 506 17.79 -31.19 5.67
C GLN A 506 17.56 -30.90 7.16
N SER A 507 18.56 -30.35 7.85
CA SER A 507 18.49 -30.07 9.28
C SER A 507 17.79 -28.73 9.54
N PRO A 508 17.04 -28.61 10.65
CA PRO A 508 16.61 -27.31 11.15
C PRO A 508 17.83 -26.40 11.42
N VAL A 509 17.64 -25.10 11.23
CA VAL A 509 18.67 -24.09 11.49
C VAL A 509 18.13 -23.11 12.53
N LYS A 510 18.88 -22.91 13.61
CA LYS A 510 18.60 -21.82 14.55
C LYS A 510 19.18 -20.53 14.02
N LEU A 511 18.37 -19.48 13.98
CA LEU A 511 18.74 -18.15 13.54
C LEU A 511 18.59 -17.19 14.71
N LYS A 512 19.61 -16.38 14.95
CA LYS A 512 19.62 -15.38 16.00
C LYS A 512 20.09 -14.02 15.49
N VAL A 513 19.44 -12.97 15.97
CA VAL A 513 19.92 -11.59 15.89
C VAL A 513 20.05 -11.02 17.30
N THR A 514 21.17 -10.34 17.57
CA THR A 514 21.35 -9.51 18.76
C THR A 514 21.51 -8.06 18.34
N GLY A 515 20.99 -7.15 19.16
CA GLY A 515 21.13 -5.72 18.93
C GLY A 515 21.73 -5.04 20.15
N VAL A 516 22.66 -4.12 19.92
CA VAL A 516 23.15 -3.14 20.89
C VAL A 516 23.06 -1.78 20.22
N ASN A 517 22.02 -1.01 20.57
CA ASN A 517 21.70 0.27 19.94
C ASN A 517 21.51 0.13 18.41
N ASP A 518 22.47 0.61 17.62
CA ASP A 518 22.51 0.56 16.16
C ASP A 518 23.39 -0.57 15.59
N LYS A 519 23.96 -1.43 16.44
CA LYS A 519 24.85 -2.52 16.03
C LYS A 519 24.15 -3.86 16.16
N TYR A 520 23.84 -4.48 15.02
CA TYR A 520 23.16 -5.78 14.99
C TYR A 520 24.13 -6.87 14.56
N SER A 521 24.10 -8.00 15.27
CA SER A 521 24.92 -9.17 14.98
C SER A 521 24.02 -10.37 14.71
N PHE A 522 24.38 -11.19 13.74
CA PHE A 522 23.59 -12.31 13.23
C PHE A 522 24.37 -13.60 13.41
N PHE A 523 23.69 -14.63 13.90
CA PHE A 523 24.27 -15.92 14.24
C PHE A 523 23.40 -17.05 13.73
N ALA A 524 24.02 -18.18 13.39
CA ALA A 524 23.34 -19.40 13.01
C ALA A 524 23.89 -20.59 13.79
N SER A 525 23.05 -21.60 14.02
CA SER A 525 23.48 -22.90 14.54
C SER A 525 22.78 -24.02 13.77
N PHE A 526 23.57 -25.02 13.40
CA PHE A 526 23.14 -26.22 12.67
C PHE A 526 23.11 -27.48 13.56
N ASP A 527 23.50 -27.34 14.83
CA ASP A 527 23.64 -28.41 15.81
C ASP A 527 22.73 -28.17 17.03
N ALA A 528 21.50 -27.72 16.77
CA ALA A 528 20.46 -27.43 17.78
C ALA A 528 20.86 -26.39 18.85
N GLY A 529 21.79 -25.49 18.54
CA GLY A 529 22.25 -24.43 19.43
C GLY A 529 23.45 -24.79 20.29
N ASN A 530 24.07 -25.97 20.09
CA ASN A 530 25.29 -26.35 20.80
C ASN A 530 26.48 -25.45 20.41
N THR A 531 26.57 -25.07 19.14
CA THR A 531 27.59 -24.16 18.60
C THR A 531 26.94 -23.06 17.78
N TRP A 532 27.24 -21.80 18.12
CA TRP A 532 26.81 -20.64 17.35
C TRP A 532 27.92 -20.15 16.42
N GLN A 533 27.65 -20.16 15.13
CA GLN A 533 28.49 -19.53 14.12
C GLN A 533 28.10 -18.06 13.97
N THR A 534 29.09 -17.17 13.99
CA THR A 534 28.88 -15.75 13.63
C THR A 534 28.71 -15.65 12.12
N VAL A 535 27.56 -15.12 11.69
CA VAL A 535 27.28 -14.83 10.27
C VAL A 535 27.77 -13.42 9.95
N ALA A 536 27.39 -12.44 10.75
CA ALA A 536 27.86 -11.06 10.65
C ALA A 536 27.86 -10.42 12.05
N GLU A 537 28.80 -9.52 12.32
CA GLU A 537 28.91 -8.86 13.62
C GLU A 537 28.90 -7.34 13.47
N ASN A 538 28.22 -6.64 14.38
CA ASN A 538 28.17 -5.18 14.47
C ASN A 538 27.77 -4.49 13.17
N VAL A 539 26.85 -5.09 12.41
CA VAL A 539 26.30 -4.51 11.19
C VAL A 539 25.52 -3.25 11.54
N ASP A 540 25.73 -2.19 10.77
CA ASP A 540 25.04 -0.92 10.97
C ASP A 540 23.54 -1.03 10.66
N ALA A 541 22.75 -0.98 11.74
CA ALA A 541 21.29 -1.01 11.76
C ALA A 541 20.66 0.37 11.97
N LYS A 542 21.44 1.46 11.83
CA LYS A 542 20.89 2.84 11.85
C LYS A 542 19.93 3.10 10.70
N ASN A 543 20.02 2.34 9.60
CA ASN A 543 19.04 2.36 8.50
C ASN A 543 17.63 2.01 8.95
N LEU A 544 17.48 1.20 10.02
CA LEU A 544 16.18 0.83 10.57
C LEU A 544 15.56 1.90 11.47
N SER A 545 16.29 2.94 11.83
CA SER A 545 15.74 3.98 12.68
C SER A 545 14.65 4.78 11.95
N THR A 546 13.68 5.30 12.69
CA THR A 546 12.65 6.20 12.11
C THR A 546 13.28 7.44 11.44
N GLN A 547 14.41 7.92 11.97
CA GLN A 547 15.14 9.06 11.39
C GLN A 547 15.69 8.75 9.98
N SER A 548 16.17 7.53 9.74
CA SER A 548 16.73 7.11 8.44
C SER A 548 15.66 6.61 7.48
N ALA A 549 14.76 5.76 7.97
CA ALA A 549 13.74 5.09 7.17
C ALA A 549 12.52 5.98 6.88
N GLY A 550 12.32 7.04 7.68
CA GLY A 550 11.09 7.81 7.72
C GLY A 550 9.93 7.03 8.35
N GLY A 551 8.74 7.60 8.27
CA GLY A 551 7.52 6.99 8.77
C GLY A 551 7.33 7.14 10.29
N PHE A 552 6.50 6.27 10.87
CA PHE A 552 5.96 6.44 12.23
C PHE A 552 5.99 5.17 13.09
N THR A 553 6.58 4.09 12.57
CA THR A 553 6.68 2.77 13.20
C THR A 553 8.04 2.57 13.88
N GLY A 554 8.16 1.48 14.64
CA GLY A 554 9.43 0.91 15.07
C GLY A 554 9.71 -0.44 14.39
N VAL A 555 10.88 -1.00 14.67
CA VAL A 555 11.33 -2.26 14.06
C VAL A 555 10.47 -3.42 14.55
N MET A 556 10.07 -4.26 13.60
CA MET A 556 9.46 -5.56 13.84
C MET A 556 10.48 -6.65 13.58
N ILE A 557 10.54 -7.65 14.44
CA ILE A 557 11.42 -8.82 14.30
C ILE A 557 10.53 -10.05 14.18
N GLY A 558 10.69 -10.82 13.12
CA GLY A 558 9.73 -11.86 12.81
C GLY A 558 10.19 -12.91 11.82
N MET A 559 9.37 -13.93 11.70
CA MET A 559 9.56 -15.07 10.80
C MET A 559 8.99 -14.73 9.43
N TYR A 560 9.65 -15.19 8.38
CA TYR A 560 9.31 -14.89 7.00
C TYR A 560 9.50 -16.11 6.09
N ALA A 561 8.60 -16.28 5.13
CA ALA A 561 8.76 -17.21 4.01
C ALA A 561 8.29 -16.57 2.70
N SER A 562 8.97 -16.87 1.60
CA SER A 562 8.57 -16.42 0.27
C SER A 562 9.07 -17.36 -0.81
N SER A 563 8.30 -17.48 -1.89
CA SER A 563 8.69 -18.13 -3.14
C SER A 563 9.00 -17.13 -4.26
N ALA A 564 8.97 -15.84 -3.93
CA ALA A 564 9.39 -14.74 -4.78
C ALA A 564 10.05 -13.66 -3.91
N ASN A 565 11.07 -14.05 -3.14
CA ASN A 565 11.78 -13.16 -2.22
C ASN A 565 12.26 -11.88 -2.92
N VAL A 566 12.53 -11.97 -4.22
CA VAL A 566 12.85 -10.83 -5.08
C VAL A 566 12.01 -10.91 -6.35
N ILE A 567 11.14 -9.92 -6.57
CA ILE A 567 10.41 -9.79 -7.83
C ILE A 567 11.08 -8.68 -8.65
N PRO A 568 11.70 -8.98 -9.80
CA PRO A 568 12.37 -7.98 -10.63
C PRO A 568 11.36 -6.96 -11.21
N ALA A 569 11.78 -5.72 -11.37
CA ALA A 569 10.98 -4.71 -12.03
C ALA A 569 11.11 -4.86 -13.56
N LEU A 570 9.99 -4.90 -14.30
CA LEU A 570 10.02 -5.07 -15.76
C LEU A 570 10.83 -3.95 -16.42
N LYS A 571 10.61 -2.70 -16.00
CA LYS A 571 11.37 -1.52 -16.48
C LYS A 571 12.88 -1.62 -16.29
N GLU A 572 13.35 -2.36 -15.28
CA GLU A 572 14.78 -2.52 -15.01
C GLU A 572 15.36 -3.69 -15.82
N VAL A 573 14.61 -4.78 -15.96
CA VAL A 573 14.99 -5.93 -16.81
C VAL A 573 15.17 -5.49 -18.26
N TYR A 574 14.33 -4.58 -18.75
CA TYR A 574 14.31 -4.12 -20.14
C TYR A 574 14.92 -2.74 -20.36
N LYS A 575 15.59 -2.15 -19.36
CA LYS A 575 16.07 -0.75 -19.40
C LYS A 575 16.98 -0.45 -20.60
N ASP A 576 17.76 -1.44 -21.04
CA ASP A 576 18.72 -1.34 -22.14
C ASP A 576 18.11 -1.79 -23.50
N ASP A 577 16.88 -2.33 -23.49
CA ASP A 577 16.17 -2.82 -24.66
C ASP A 577 15.10 -1.83 -25.15
N PHE A 578 14.12 -1.50 -24.29
CA PHE A 578 12.98 -0.63 -24.60
C PHE A 578 12.23 -0.18 -23.34
N GLN A 579 11.42 0.88 -23.46
CA GLN A 579 10.56 1.34 -22.38
C GLN A 579 9.43 0.34 -22.09
N MET A 580 9.17 0.08 -20.81
CA MET A 580 8.05 -0.74 -20.35
C MET A 580 6.87 0.16 -19.98
N GLY A 581 5.78 0.05 -20.73
CA GLY A 581 4.57 0.84 -20.57
C GLY A 581 3.37 0.04 -20.07
N VAL A 582 2.39 0.76 -19.53
CA VAL A 582 1.07 0.21 -19.18
C VAL A 582 -0.03 1.22 -19.48
N ALA A 583 -1.15 0.75 -20.03
CA ALA A 583 -2.36 1.53 -20.20
C ALA A 583 -3.21 1.50 -18.93
N VAL A 584 -3.57 2.67 -18.42
CA VAL A 584 -4.29 2.82 -17.14
C VAL A 584 -5.36 3.91 -17.21
N SER A 585 -6.47 3.69 -16.50
CA SER A 585 -7.43 4.74 -16.12
C SER A 585 -7.09 5.35 -14.74
N MET A 586 -7.79 6.44 -14.40
CA MET A 586 -7.64 7.12 -13.09
C MET A 586 -7.82 6.22 -11.86
N ASN A 587 -8.51 5.09 -11.98
CA ASN A 587 -8.81 4.20 -10.86
C ASN A 587 -7.57 3.41 -10.39
N HIS A 588 -6.60 3.18 -11.27
CA HIS A 588 -5.39 2.41 -10.95
C HIS A 588 -4.32 3.24 -10.22
N LEU A 589 -4.53 4.55 -10.05
CA LEU A 589 -3.52 5.48 -9.53
C LEU A 589 -3.48 5.54 -7.99
N VAL A 590 -4.14 4.59 -7.31
CA VAL A 590 -4.16 4.46 -5.85
C VAL A 590 -3.90 3.02 -5.41
N GLY A 591 -3.56 2.82 -4.13
CA GLY A 591 -3.40 1.49 -3.55
C GLY A 591 -2.33 0.61 -4.23
N GLN A 592 -2.60 -0.69 -4.31
CA GLN A 592 -1.60 -1.67 -4.81
C GLN A 592 -1.33 -1.52 -6.29
N GLU A 593 -2.35 -1.18 -7.08
CA GLU A 593 -2.19 -0.99 -8.52
C GLU A 593 -1.20 0.15 -8.78
N ALA A 594 -1.28 1.25 -8.02
CA ALA A 594 -0.30 2.32 -8.11
C ALA A 594 1.12 1.89 -7.69
N ALA A 595 1.23 1.08 -6.63
CA ALA A 595 2.51 0.55 -6.19
C ALA A 595 3.15 -0.35 -7.27
N MET A 596 2.35 -1.21 -7.87
CA MET A 596 2.73 -2.09 -8.97
C MET A 596 3.11 -1.31 -10.23
N ILE A 597 2.37 -0.25 -10.57
CA ILE A 597 2.68 0.63 -11.70
C ILE A 597 4.07 1.25 -11.51
N LYS A 598 4.33 1.82 -10.33
CA LYS A 598 5.62 2.43 -9.96
C LYS A 598 6.77 1.43 -9.99
N LYS A 599 6.52 0.19 -9.59
CA LYS A 599 7.52 -0.87 -9.61
C LYS A 599 7.87 -1.28 -11.04
N HIS A 600 6.89 -1.65 -11.85
CA HIS A 600 7.15 -2.37 -13.09
C HIS A 600 7.29 -1.48 -14.34
N PHE A 601 6.76 -0.25 -14.36
CA PHE A 601 6.65 0.53 -15.60
C PHE A 601 7.33 1.90 -15.52
N ASN A 602 7.78 2.41 -16.68
CA ASN A 602 8.40 3.72 -16.85
C ASN A 602 7.72 4.57 -17.96
N SER A 603 6.60 4.09 -18.50
CA SER A 603 5.75 4.81 -19.44
C SER A 603 4.28 4.51 -19.15
N LEU A 604 3.40 5.49 -19.35
CA LEU A 604 1.95 5.34 -19.23
C LEU A 604 1.26 5.68 -20.54
N THR A 605 0.10 5.06 -20.75
CA THR A 605 -0.90 5.47 -21.74
C THR A 605 -2.23 5.66 -20.99
N ALA A 606 -2.90 6.79 -21.17
CA ALA A 606 -4.13 7.12 -20.43
C ALA A 606 -5.38 6.40 -20.98
N GLU A 607 -5.25 5.09 -21.28
CA GLU A 607 -6.28 4.17 -21.78
C GLU A 607 -7.40 4.88 -22.57
N ASN A 608 -8.59 5.04 -21.96
CA ASN A 608 -9.72 5.74 -22.54
C ASN A 608 -9.78 7.23 -22.16
N ASP A 609 -9.14 7.64 -21.07
CA ASP A 609 -9.27 8.97 -20.45
C ASP A 609 -8.67 10.11 -21.30
N MET A 610 -7.83 9.81 -22.29
CA MET A 610 -7.32 10.78 -23.30
C MET A 610 -7.98 10.68 -24.68
N LYS A 611 -8.96 9.80 -24.86
CA LYS A 611 -9.66 9.67 -26.15
C LYS A 611 -10.62 10.85 -26.38
N PRO A 612 -10.89 11.22 -27.64
CA PRO A 612 -11.70 12.40 -27.94
C PRO A 612 -13.07 12.40 -27.25
N VAL A 613 -13.74 11.24 -27.13
CA VAL A 613 -15.03 11.12 -26.43
C VAL A 613 -15.00 11.51 -24.95
N ASN A 614 -13.87 11.34 -24.27
CA ASN A 614 -13.72 11.70 -22.85
C ASN A 614 -13.21 13.13 -22.66
N LEU A 615 -12.50 13.68 -23.65
CA LEU A 615 -11.98 15.04 -23.60
C LEU A 615 -12.99 16.08 -24.08
N LEU A 616 -13.75 15.81 -25.13
CA LEU A 616 -14.63 16.78 -25.79
C LEU A 616 -15.96 16.95 -25.06
N VAL A 617 -16.36 18.20 -24.80
CA VAL A 617 -17.66 18.55 -24.21
C VAL A 617 -18.60 19.10 -25.30
N LYS A 618 -19.83 18.57 -25.36
CA LYS A 618 -20.84 19.04 -26.33
C LYS A 618 -21.17 20.52 -26.06
N GLY A 619 -21.14 21.35 -27.10
CA GLY A 619 -21.31 22.80 -26.98
C GLY A 619 -19.99 23.58 -26.83
N GLY A 620 -18.85 22.88 -26.77
CA GLY A 620 -17.50 23.46 -26.72
C GLY A 620 -16.81 23.25 -25.37
N GLY A 621 -15.48 23.35 -25.39
CA GLY A 621 -14.62 23.13 -24.22
C GLY A 621 -14.16 21.69 -24.03
N TYR A 622 -13.44 21.46 -22.94
CA TYR A 622 -12.77 20.19 -22.65
C TYR A 622 -12.92 19.76 -21.18
N ASN A 623 -12.92 18.45 -20.96
CA ASN A 623 -12.81 17.85 -19.63
C ASN A 623 -11.48 17.11 -19.48
N TYR A 624 -10.45 17.81 -18.99
CA TYR A 624 -9.12 17.23 -18.80
C TYR A 624 -8.93 16.51 -17.45
N LYS A 625 -9.90 16.58 -16.53
CA LYS A 625 -9.72 16.19 -15.12
C LYS A 625 -9.09 14.81 -14.93
N LYS A 626 -9.50 13.81 -15.70
CA LYS A 626 -8.97 12.44 -15.60
C LYS A 626 -7.58 12.32 -16.22
N ALA A 627 -7.40 12.85 -17.42
CA ALA A 627 -6.14 12.88 -18.13
C ALA A 627 -5.05 13.66 -17.35
N ASP A 628 -5.39 14.81 -16.76
CA ASP A 628 -4.50 15.63 -15.92
C ASP A 628 -4.02 14.88 -14.68
N ARG A 629 -4.89 14.04 -14.09
CA ARG A 629 -4.52 13.22 -12.94
C ARG A 629 -3.51 12.14 -13.33
N ILE A 630 -3.68 11.52 -14.50
CA ILE A 630 -2.72 10.55 -15.04
C ILE A 630 -1.40 11.24 -15.40
N ALA A 631 -1.45 12.40 -16.06
CA ALA A 631 -0.28 13.20 -16.37
C ALA A 631 0.49 13.63 -15.12
N SER A 632 -0.20 14.08 -14.09
CA SER A 632 0.42 14.43 -12.80
C SER A 632 1.06 13.21 -12.14
N PHE A 633 0.37 12.07 -12.11
CA PHE A 633 0.95 10.83 -11.59
C PHE A 633 2.21 10.41 -12.37
N ALA A 634 2.20 10.52 -13.70
CA ALA A 634 3.37 10.23 -14.52
C ALA A 634 4.55 11.14 -14.14
N ARG A 635 4.30 12.45 -14.05
CA ARG A 635 5.29 13.47 -13.69
C ARG A 635 5.87 13.23 -12.30
N ASP A 636 5.01 13.02 -11.31
CA ASP A 636 5.39 12.83 -9.90
C ASP A 636 6.22 11.54 -9.69
N ASN A 637 6.12 10.58 -10.61
CA ASN A 637 6.81 9.29 -10.54
C ASN A 637 7.88 9.10 -11.64
N ASN A 638 8.29 10.17 -12.33
CA ASN A 638 9.29 10.14 -13.40
C ASN A 638 8.98 9.14 -14.53
N MET A 639 7.72 9.03 -14.91
CA MET A 639 7.25 8.20 -16.01
C MET A 639 6.94 9.07 -17.23
N LYS A 640 7.17 8.54 -18.44
CA LYS A 640 6.72 9.21 -19.67
C LYS A 640 5.22 8.97 -19.91
N LEU A 641 4.56 9.88 -20.62
CA LEU A 641 3.17 9.71 -21.04
C LEU A 641 3.05 9.69 -22.57
N ARG A 642 2.46 8.63 -23.13
CA ARG A 642 2.07 8.55 -24.55
C ARG A 642 0.66 9.12 -24.71
N GLY A 643 0.51 10.08 -25.62
CA GLY A 643 -0.78 10.66 -25.96
C GLY A 643 -1.56 9.74 -26.89
N HIS A 644 -2.69 9.22 -26.42
CA HIS A 644 -3.53 8.26 -27.14
C HIS A 644 -5.01 8.67 -27.01
N THR A 645 -5.67 9.14 -28.07
CA THR A 645 -5.21 9.41 -29.44
C THR A 645 -5.93 10.65 -29.99
N LEU A 646 -5.37 11.31 -31.01
CA LEU A 646 -5.92 12.55 -31.56
C LEU A 646 -7.03 12.31 -32.60
N VAL A 647 -6.79 11.46 -33.61
CA VAL A 647 -7.75 11.24 -34.71
C VAL A 647 -8.16 9.77 -34.75
N TRP A 648 -9.38 9.49 -34.33
CA TRP A 648 -9.97 8.15 -34.39
C TRP A 648 -11.45 8.19 -34.77
N HIS A 649 -11.92 7.15 -35.44
CA HIS A 649 -13.30 7.06 -35.92
C HIS A 649 -14.27 6.49 -34.87
N ASN A 650 -13.82 5.58 -34.00
CA ASN A 650 -14.69 4.80 -33.12
C ASN A 650 -15.09 5.53 -31.82
N GLN A 651 -14.16 6.27 -31.19
CA GLN A 651 -14.41 7.00 -29.93
C GLN A 651 -14.19 8.51 -30.08
N THR A 652 -14.73 9.08 -31.17
CA THR A 652 -14.94 10.52 -31.32
C THR A 652 -16.45 10.79 -31.25
N PRO A 653 -16.93 11.77 -30.46
CA PRO A 653 -18.37 12.02 -30.34
C PRO A 653 -19.00 12.28 -31.70
N GLU A 654 -20.18 11.71 -31.94
CA GLU A 654 -20.89 11.85 -33.23
C GLU A 654 -21.07 13.32 -33.64
N TRP A 655 -21.45 14.18 -32.68
CA TRP A 655 -21.65 15.62 -32.92
C TRP A 655 -20.39 16.32 -33.46
N PHE A 656 -19.20 15.77 -33.24
CA PHE A 656 -17.96 16.34 -33.77
C PHE A 656 -17.96 16.36 -35.30
N PHE A 657 -18.66 15.42 -35.94
CA PHE A 657 -18.76 15.29 -37.39
C PHE A 657 -19.96 16.00 -38.00
N LEU A 658 -20.80 16.64 -37.18
CA LEU A 658 -22.06 17.23 -37.61
C LEU A 658 -22.05 18.76 -37.45
N ASP A 659 -22.86 19.45 -38.25
CA ASP A 659 -23.24 20.85 -38.04
C ASP A 659 -24.34 20.98 -36.95
N ASP A 660 -24.76 22.21 -36.66
CA ASP A 660 -25.78 22.49 -35.63
C ASP A 660 -27.18 21.96 -36.01
N ASN A 661 -27.41 21.63 -37.29
CA ASN A 661 -28.64 21.04 -37.79
C ASN A 661 -28.58 19.50 -37.85
N GLY A 662 -27.44 18.89 -37.48
CA GLY A 662 -27.22 17.45 -37.52
C GLY A 662 -26.78 16.90 -38.89
N ASN A 663 -26.40 17.75 -39.85
CA ASN A 663 -25.87 17.30 -41.14
C ASN A 663 -24.35 17.03 -41.04
N PRO A 664 -23.81 16.05 -41.79
CA PRO A 664 -22.36 15.84 -41.87
C PRO A 664 -21.62 17.09 -42.34
N LEU A 665 -20.51 17.40 -41.67
CA LEU A 665 -19.62 18.48 -42.08
C LEU A 665 -18.97 18.19 -43.44
N ASP A 666 -18.75 19.24 -44.22
CA ASP A 666 -17.84 19.18 -45.36
C ASP A 666 -16.38 19.05 -44.91
N SER A 667 -15.49 18.79 -45.88
CA SER A 667 -14.07 18.56 -45.60
C SER A 667 -13.39 19.78 -44.97
N ILE A 668 -13.75 21.00 -45.37
CA ILE A 668 -13.12 22.23 -44.87
C ILE A 668 -13.51 22.45 -43.41
N ALA A 669 -14.79 22.35 -43.08
CA ALA A 669 -15.30 22.51 -41.73
C ALA A 669 -14.73 21.43 -40.80
N LEU A 670 -14.67 20.18 -41.25
CA LEU A 670 -14.12 19.09 -40.45
C LEU A 670 -12.61 19.26 -40.22
N TYR A 671 -11.84 19.72 -41.22
CA TYR A 671 -10.43 20.03 -41.03
C TYR A 671 -10.21 21.16 -40.02
N ASN A 672 -10.96 22.27 -40.13
CA ASN A 672 -10.83 23.38 -39.18
C ASN A 672 -11.14 22.91 -37.75
N ARG A 673 -12.15 22.05 -37.58
CA ARG A 673 -12.51 21.48 -36.28
C ARG A 673 -11.43 20.52 -35.75
N MET A 674 -10.87 19.66 -36.61
CA MET A 674 -9.75 18.79 -36.28
C MET A 674 -8.52 19.60 -35.85
N GLU A 675 -8.14 20.63 -36.62
CA GLU A 675 -6.98 21.47 -36.32
C GLU A 675 -7.13 22.21 -35.00
N LYS A 676 -8.32 22.77 -34.73
CA LYS A 676 -8.61 23.41 -33.45
C LYS A 676 -8.50 22.42 -32.29
N TYR A 677 -9.14 21.26 -32.42
CA TYR A 677 -9.11 20.20 -31.42
C TYR A 677 -7.67 19.76 -31.08
N MET A 678 -6.89 19.44 -32.12
CA MET A 678 -5.50 19.02 -31.96
C MET A 678 -4.66 20.12 -31.32
N THR A 679 -4.86 21.38 -31.73
CA THR A 679 -4.14 22.53 -31.14
C THR A 679 -4.42 22.65 -29.66
N ASP A 680 -5.68 22.63 -29.24
CA ASP A 680 -6.06 22.79 -27.84
C ASP A 680 -5.49 21.64 -26.98
N VAL A 681 -5.69 20.38 -27.40
CA VAL A 681 -5.25 19.19 -26.64
C VAL A 681 -3.73 19.07 -26.57
N MET A 682 -3.02 19.22 -27.70
CA MET A 682 -1.57 19.11 -27.71
C MET A 682 -0.90 20.27 -26.96
N THR A 683 -1.50 21.47 -26.98
CA THR A 683 -0.98 22.61 -26.21
C THR A 683 -1.15 22.40 -24.71
N HIS A 684 -2.29 21.85 -24.28
CA HIS A 684 -2.57 21.55 -22.87
C HIS A 684 -1.56 20.56 -22.29
N PHE A 685 -1.24 19.48 -23.02
CA PHE A 685 -0.31 18.42 -22.56
C PHE A 685 1.13 18.56 -23.08
N LYS A 686 1.54 19.75 -23.53
CA LYS A 686 2.82 19.95 -24.23
C LYS A 686 4.06 19.53 -23.43
N ASP A 687 4.00 19.64 -22.10
CA ASP A 687 5.12 19.36 -21.19
C ASP A 687 5.02 17.95 -20.58
N ASP A 688 3.91 17.23 -20.83
CA ASP A 688 3.63 15.92 -20.23
C ASP A 688 3.82 14.76 -21.22
N VAL A 689 3.49 14.98 -22.50
CA VAL A 689 3.44 13.92 -23.51
C VAL A 689 4.72 13.87 -24.34
N TYR A 690 5.35 12.69 -24.43
CA TYR A 690 6.59 12.51 -25.20
C TYR A 690 6.35 12.12 -26.67
N CYS A 691 5.19 11.54 -26.99
CA CYS A 691 4.78 11.20 -28.35
C CYS A 691 3.25 11.11 -28.47
N TRP A 692 2.73 11.27 -29.70
CA TRP A 692 1.30 11.16 -29.99
C TRP A 692 0.99 10.06 -31.00
N ASP A 693 -0.05 9.28 -30.68
CA ASP A 693 -0.85 8.56 -31.67
C ASP A 693 -1.72 9.59 -32.42
N VAL A 694 -1.23 10.01 -33.59
CA VAL A 694 -1.89 11.06 -34.38
C VAL A 694 -3.15 10.53 -35.04
N VAL A 695 -3.04 9.39 -35.70
CA VAL A 695 -4.15 8.70 -36.38
C VAL A 695 -4.19 7.26 -35.90
N ASN A 696 -5.36 6.85 -35.42
CA ASN A 696 -5.63 5.50 -34.95
C ASN A 696 -6.54 4.77 -35.95
N GLU A 697 -6.12 3.57 -36.38
CA GLU A 697 -6.96 2.57 -37.08
C GLU A 697 -7.67 3.08 -38.34
N ALA A 698 -6.94 3.73 -39.26
CA ALA A 698 -7.50 4.24 -40.51
C ALA A 698 -7.67 3.17 -41.62
N LEU A 699 -6.96 2.04 -41.51
CA LEU A 699 -6.94 0.98 -42.53
C LEU A 699 -8.06 -0.04 -42.31
N SER A 700 -8.64 -0.52 -43.41
CA SER A 700 -9.67 -1.56 -43.35
C SER A 700 -9.06 -2.96 -43.22
N ASP A 701 -9.72 -3.80 -42.43
CA ASP A 701 -9.37 -5.22 -42.28
C ASP A 701 -9.84 -6.05 -43.50
N LYS A 702 -10.75 -5.54 -44.35
CA LYS A 702 -11.30 -6.30 -45.49
C LYS A 702 -10.32 -6.36 -46.67
N PRO A 703 -10.16 -7.51 -47.36
CA PRO A 703 -9.19 -7.65 -48.46
C PRO A 703 -9.35 -6.64 -49.59
N ASP A 704 -10.57 -6.24 -49.91
CA ASP A 704 -10.98 -5.39 -51.02
C ASP A 704 -11.09 -3.89 -50.67
N GLU A 705 -10.84 -3.51 -49.42
CA GLU A 705 -10.89 -2.13 -48.95
C GLU A 705 -9.54 -1.68 -48.41
N PHE A 706 -8.98 -0.58 -48.92
CA PHE A 706 -7.72 -0.04 -48.38
C PHE A 706 -7.95 0.70 -47.05
N TYR A 707 -8.81 1.73 -47.09
CA TYR A 707 -9.18 2.56 -45.94
C TYR A 707 -10.53 2.14 -45.36
N ARG A 708 -10.80 2.46 -44.09
CA ARG A 708 -12.14 2.31 -43.50
C ARG A 708 -13.11 3.30 -44.13
N ILE A 709 -13.78 2.88 -45.20
CA ILE A 709 -14.68 3.73 -45.98
C ILE A 709 -15.88 4.26 -45.19
N ASP A 710 -16.24 3.56 -44.10
CA ASP A 710 -17.33 3.96 -43.22
C ASP A 710 -16.98 5.02 -42.19
N SER A 711 -15.68 5.29 -41.98
CA SER A 711 -15.19 6.32 -41.08
C SER A 711 -15.74 7.70 -41.48
N PRO A 712 -16.33 8.48 -40.56
CA PRO A 712 -16.75 9.86 -40.84
C PRO A 712 -15.61 10.72 -41.39
N TRP A 713 -14.38 10.49 -40.90
CA TRP A 713 -13.17 11.13 -41.43
C TRP A 713 -12.96 10.83 -42.90
N TYR A 714 -13.06 9.56 -43.32
CA TYR A 714 -12.87 9.17 -44.71
C TYR A 714 -14.04 9.62 -45.60
N LYS A 715 -15.28 9.56 -45.10
CA LYS A 715 -16.47 10.02 -45.83
C LYS A 715 -16.35 11.49 -46.24
N ALA A 716 -15.97 12.36 -45.30
CA ALA A 716 -15.81 13.79 -45.55
C ALA A 716 -14.50 14.14 -46.27
N CYS A 717 -13.38 13.54 -45.86
CA CYS A 717 -12.03 14.01 -46.22
C CYS A 717 -11.21 13.04 -47.07
N LYS A 718 -11.75 11.86 -47.41
CA LYS A 718 -11.03 10.75 -48.06
C LYS A 718 -9.72 10.43 -47.32
N GLU A 719 -8.64 10.05 -47.97
CA GLU A 719 -7.37 9.73 -47.31
C GLU A 719 -6.60 10.98 -46.80
N ALA A 720 -6.94 12.17 -47.29
CA ALA A 720 -6.18 13.39 -47.04
C ALA A 720 -6.20 13.86 -45.57
N PHE A 721 -7.15 13.41 -44.75
CA PHE A 721 -7.14 13.72 -43.32
C PHE A 721 -5.92 13.15 -42.59
N ILE A 722 -5.37 12.02 -43.05
CA ILE A 722 -4.23 11.37 -42.41
C ILE A 722 -3.02 12.28 -42.49
N GLU A 723 -2.61 12.65 -43.71
CA GLU A 723 -1.50 13.57 -43.93
C GLU A 723 -1.71 14.91 -43.21
N ARG A 724 -2.93 15.47 -43.30
CA ARG A 724 -3.25 16.76 -42.69
C ARG A 724 -3.14 16.72 -41.17
N ALA A 725 -3.56 15.63 -40.52
CA ALA A 725 -3.40 15.45 -39.09
C ALA A 725 -1.91 15.44 -38.69
N PHE A 726 -1.05 14.68 -39.39
CA PHE A 726 0.39 14.66 -39.10
C PHE A 726 1.05 16.02 -39.28
N ARG A 727 0.76 16.73 -40.38
CA ARG A 727 1.30 18.08 -40.61
C ARG A 727 0.80 19.08 -39.56
N THR A 728 -0.44 18.95 -39.12
CA THR A 728 -1.02 19.77 -38.04
C THR A 728 -0.32 19.52 -36.72
N ALA A 729 -0.16 18.25 -36.32
CA ALA A 729 0.52 17.88 -35.08
C ALA A 729 1.97 18.39 -35.05
N HIS A 730 2.69 18.26 -36.17
CA HIS A 730 4.06 18.77 -36.30
C HIS A 730 4.12 20.30 -36.28
N ARG A 731 3.14 21.00 -36.86
CA ARG A 731 3.04 22.47 -36.77
C ARG A 731 2.84 22.94 -35.33
N ILE A 732 2.07 22.21 -34.53
CA ILE A 732 1.82 22.55 -33.12
C ILE A 732 3.08 22.30 -32.28
N ASN A 733 3.72 21.15 -32.46
CA ASN A 733 4.97 20.82 -31.78
C ASN A 733 5.95 20.12 -32.75
N PRO A 734 6.93 20.85 -33.32
CA PRO A 734 7.87 20.26 -34.28
C PRO A 734 8.80 19.21 -33.68
N ASN A 735 8.99 19.21 -32.37
CA ASN A 735 9.95 18.36 -31.66
C ASN A 735 9.33 17.06 -31.12
N ILE A 736 8.01 16.91 -31.18
CA ILE A 736 7.33 15.72 -30.65
C ILE A 736 7.34 14.58 -31.67
N LYS A 737 7.47 13.34 -31.18
CA LYS A 737 7.37 12.17 -32.05
C LYS A 737 5.91 11.88 -32.39
N LEU A 738 5.65 11.51 -33.64
CA LEU A 738 4.32 11.35 -34.20
C LEU A 738 4.18 9.95 -34.80
N PHE A 739 3.17 9.22 -34.36
CA PHE A 739 2.94 7.83 -34.68
C PHE A 739 1.61 7.61 -35.40
N TYR A 740 1.62 6.67 -36.35
CA TYR A 740 0.40 5.99 -36.82
C TYR A 740 0.19 4.74 -35.97
N ASN A 741 -1.00 4.53 -35.39
CA ASN A 741 -1.30 3.40 -34.50
C ASN A 741 -2.44 2.55 -35.06
N ASP A 742 -2.29 1.22 -35.09
CA ASP A 742 -3.33 0.32 -35.60
C ASP A 742 -3.15 -1.11 -35.07
N TYR A 743 -4.25 -1.87 -34.99
CA TYR A 743 -4.23 -3.31 -34.70
C TYR A 743 -4.10 -4.15 -35.97
N ASN A 744 -3.84 -5.45 -35.78
CA ASN A 744 -3.65 -6.42 -36.88
C ASN A 744 -2.50 -6.12 -37.82
N LEU A 745 -1.56 -5.24 -37.44
CA LEU A 745 -0.39 -4.92 -38.27
C LEU A 745 0.57 -6.10 -38.47
N VAL A 746 0.33 -7.22 -37.77
CA VAL A 746 1.01 -8.50 -37.95
C VAL A 746 0.37 -9.39 -39.02
N GLN A 747 -0.90 -9.17 -39.35
CA GLN A 747 -1.61 -9.96 -40.35
C GLN A 747 -1.14 -9.58 -41.76
N PRO A 748 -0.80 -10.55 -42.64
CA PRO A 748 -0.14 -10.26 -43.93
C PRO A 748 -0.83 -9.20 -44.79
N GLN A 749 -2.15 -9.26 -44.92
CA GLN A 749 -2.90 -8.31 -45.76
C GLN A 749 -2.89 -6.89 -45.18
N LYS A 750 -3.18 -6.74 -43.89
CA LYS A 750 -3.19 -5.41 -43.26
C LYS A 750 -1.78 -4.84 -43.09
N ARG A 751 -0.79 -5.71 -42.87
CA ARG A 751 0.63 -5.37 -42.86
C ARG A 751 1.08 -4.69 -44.15
N GLU A 752 0.71 -5.27 -45.29
CA GLU A 752 1.05 -4.71 -46.61
C GLU A 752 0.39 -3.34 -46.83
N LYS A 753 -0.89 -3.19 -46.49
CA LYS A 753 -1.59 -1.89 -46.59
C LYS A 753 -0.93 -0.82 -45.71
N ALA A 754 -0.57 -1.17 -44.48
CA ALA A 754 0.11 -0.26 -43.56
C ALA A 754 1.49 0.13 -44.10
N TYR A 755 2.28 -0.82 -44.59
CA TYR A 755 3.56 -0.53 -45.20
C TYR A 755 3.43 0.43 -46.38
N GLN A 756 2.46 0.21 -47.27
CA GLN A 756 2.20 1.08 -48.41
C GLN A 756 1.75 2.49 -47.98
N LEU A 757 0.87 2.61 -46.98
CA LEU A 757 0.46 3.91 -46.44
C LEU A 757 1.67 4.67 -45.85
N LEU A 758 2.42 4.01 -44.97
CA LEU A 758 3.56 4.60 -44.28
C LEU A 758 4.65 5.03 -45.27
N LYS A 759 4.92 4.20 -46.28
CA LYS A 759 5.85 4.52 -47.37
C LYS A 759 5.41 5.77 -48.13
N ARG A 760 4.13 5.86 -48.53
CA ARG A 760 3.59 7.04 -49.22
C ARG A 760 3.72 8.32 -48.37
N LEU A 761 3.41 8.24 -47.08
CA LEU A 761 3.54 9.39 -46.18
C LEU A 761 5.00 9.84 -46.05
N LYS A 762 5.94 8.89 -45.93
CA LYS A 762 7.38 9.19 -45.88
C LYS A 762 7.88 9.81 -47.18
N GLU A 763 7.52 9.26 -48.33
CA GLU A 763 7.90 9.78 -49.65
C GLU A 763 7.32 11.18 -49.91
N ALA A 764 6.13 11.47 -49.37
CA ALA A 764 5.50 12.80 -49.43
C ALA A 764 6.05 13.81 -48.41
N GLY A 765 7.09 13.46 -47.63
CA GLY A 765 7.67 14.35 -46.62
C GLY A 765 6.70 14.70 -45.49
N VAL A 766 5.78 13.80 -45.15
CA VAL A 766 4.92 13.92 -43.98
C VAL A 766 5.75 13.64 -42.72
N PRO A 767 5.64 14.45 -41.64
CA PRO A 767 6.43 14.30 -40.42
C PRO A 767 5.95 13.12 -39.56
N ILE A 768 6.08 11.90 -40.09
CA ILE A 768 5.81 10.66 -39.38
C ILE A 768 7.13 10.04 -38.89
N HIS A 769 7.18 9.72 -37.60
CA HIS A 769 8.38 9.29 -36.91
C HIS A 769 8.36 7.81 -36.54
N GLY A 770 7.18 7.23 -36.37
CA GLY A 770 7.06 5.82 -36.04
C GLY A 770 5.69 5.20 -36.32
N VAL A 771 5.61 3.91 -36.03
CA VAL A 771 4.38 3.09 -36.07
C VAL A 771 4.14 2.44 -34.71
N GLY A 772 2.91 2.57 -34.21
CA GLY A 772 2.39 1.82 -33.08
C GLY A 772 1.73 0.54 -33.58
N MET A 773 2.25 -0.61 -33.17
CA MET A 773 1.66 -1.92 -33.46
C MET A 773 0.83 -2.36 -32.26
N GLN A 774 -0.49 -2.27 -32.35
CA GLN A 774 -1.36 -2.73 -31.25
C GLN A 774 -1.27 -4.25 -31.12
N GLY A 775 -0.86 -4.70 -29.93
CA GLY A 775 -0.51 -6.06 -29.58
C GLY A 775 -1.67 -6.91 -29.05
N HIS A 776 -2.90 -6.64 -29.49
CA HIS A 776 -4.08 -7.43 -29.15
C HIS A 776 -4.04 -8.78 -29.88
N TRP A 777 -3.32 -9.74 -29.33
CA TRP A 777 -2.99 -11.00 -30.00
C TRP A 777 -3.68 -12.19 -29.34
N SER A 778 -3.79 -13.28 -30.09
CA SER A 778 -4.33 -14.55 -29.63
C SER A 778 -3.27 -15.65 -29.62
N MET A 779 -3.60 -16.80 -29.05
CA MET A 779 -2.69 -17.96 -28.89
C MET A 779 -2.14 -18.55 -30.21
N ASP A 780 -2.60 -18.08 -31.36
CA ASP A 780 -2.15 -18.45 -32.70
C ASP A 780 -1.13 -17.47 -33.32
N ILE A 781 -0.74 -16.40 -32.61
CA ILE A 781 0.31 -15.48 -33.08
C ILE A 781 1.65 -16.21 -33.24
N THR A 782 2.37 -15.91 -34.32
CA THR A 782 3.64 -16.58 -34.66
C THR A 782 4.83 -15.62 -34.59
N ARG A 783 6.01 -16.19 -34.28
CA ARG A 783 7.31 -15.49 -34.37
C ARG A 783 7.49 -14.81 -35.73
N GLU A 784 7.15 -15.53 -36.80
CA GLU A 784 7.34 -15.09 -38.18
C GLU A 784 6.49 -13.86 -38.50
N ASP A 785 5.23 -13.83 -38.06
CA ASP A 785 4.33 -12.69 -38.30
C ASP A 785 4.81 -11.42 -37.60
N ILE A 786 5.25 -11.55 -36.34
CA ILE A 786 5.81 -10.42 -35.58
C ILE A 786 7.11 -9.93 -36.25
N GLN A 787 8.05 -10.84 -36.55
CA GLN A 787 9.35 -10.50 -37.12
C GLN A 787 9.22 -9.81 -38.49
N LYS A 788 8.40 -10.37 -39.41
CA LYS A 788 8.18 -9.77 -40.74
C LYS A 788 7.63 -8.36 -40.66
N SER A 789 6.73 -8.10 -39.71
CA SER A 789 6.14 -6.77 -39.50
C SER A 789 7.17 -5.77 -39.01
N ILE A 790 7.98 -6.17 -38.03
CA ILE A 790 9.09 -5.35 -37.52
C ILE A 790 10.06 -5.00 -38.65
N ASP A 791 10.48 -5.98 -39.45
CA ASP A 791 11.43 -5.77 -40.54
C ASP A 791 10.85 -4.86 -41.64
N MET A 792 9.59 -5.05 -42.01
CA MET A 792 8.93 -4.20 -43.00
C MET A 792 8.85 -2.75 -42.53
N TYR A 793 8.31 -2.47 -41.34
CA TYR A 793 8.15 -1.08 -40.91
C TYR A 793 9.48 -0.39 -40.60
N SER A 794 10.43 -1.11 -39.98
CA SER A 794 11.76 -0.55 -39.70
C SER A 794 12.56 -0.26 -40.97
N SER A 795 12.32 -0.98 -42.08
CA SER A 795 12.93 -0.69 -43.38
C SER A 795 12.58 0.70 -43.94
N LEU A 796 11.51 1.33 -43.45
CA LEU A 796 11.12 2.71 -43.79
C LEU A 796 11.84 3.78 -42.94
N GLY A 797 12.74 3.36 -42.05
CA GLY A 797 13.40 4.24 -41.07
C GLY A 797 12.43 4.76 -40.00
N LEU A 798 11.36 4.01 -39.73
CA LEU A 798 10.36 4.33 -38.70
C LEU A 798 10.71 3.63 -37.38
N GLU A 799 10.53 4.36 -36.27
CA GLU A 799 10.57 3.79 -34.93
C GLU A 799 9.34 2.90 -34.69
N ILE A 800 9.52 1.77 -34.03
CA ILE A 800 8.42 0.85 -33.70
C ILE A 800 8.14 0.92 -32.20
N GLN A 801 6.86 1.03 -31.84
CA GLN A 801 6.40 0.76 -30.49
C GLN A 801 5.33 -0.32 -30.53
N ILE A 802 5.47 -1.33 -29.68
CA ILE A 802 4.40 -2.28 -29.43
C ILE A 802 3.44 -1.57 -28.48
N THR A 803 2.30 -1.16 -29.02
CA THR A 803 1.24 -0.50 -28.29
C THR A 803 0.24 -1.58 -27.86
N GLU A 804 -0.49 -1.37 -26.77
CA GLU A 804 -1.68 -2.18 -26.44
C GLU A 804 -1.48 -3.72 -26.43
N LEU A 805 -0.42 -4.22 -25.79
CA LEU A 805 -0.15 -5.66 -25.67
C LEU A 805 -1.10 -6.32 -24.67
N ASP A 806 -1.95 -7.22 -25.17
CA ASP A 806 -2.73 -8.18 -24.38
C ASP A 806 -2.85 -9.50 -25.17
N LEU A 807 -2.78 -10.65 -24.47
CA LEU A 807 -2.77 -11.97 -25.11
C LEU A 807 -3.97 -12.79 -24.68
N THR A 808 -5.05 -12.78 -25.48
CA THR A 808 -6.23 -13.61 -25.20
C THR A 808 -5.86 -15.09 -25.20
N VAL A 809 -6.36 -15.84 -24.21
CA VAL A 809 -6.15 -17.30 -24.13
C VAL A 809 -7.00 -18.10 -25.13
N TYR A 810 -7.79 -17.42 -25.97
CA TYR A 810 -8.62 -18.02 -27.01
C TYR A 810 -7.96 -17.86 -28.38
N THR A 811 -8.35 -18.70 -29.33
CA THR A 811 -7.94 -18.57 -30.74
C THR A 811 -8.95 -17.72 -31.51
N THR A 812 -8.51 -17.09 -32.60
CA THR A 812 -9.31 -16.22 -33.50
C THR A 812 -9.90 -14.96 -32.86
N TYR A 813 -9.08 -13.92 -32.84
CA TYR A 813 -9.46 -12.61 -32.32
C TYR A 813 -9.84 -11.59 -33.42
N HIS A 814 -9.42 -11.77 -34.68
CA HIS A 814 -9.83 -10.87 -35.78
C HIS A 814 -9.95 -11.52 -37.17
N GLY A 815 -11.15 -11.46 -37.76
CA GLY A 815 -11.52 -11.92 -39.11
C GLY A 815 -13.00 -12.29 -39.20
N GLU A 816 -13.54 -12.58 -40.40
CA GLU A 816 -14.95 -13.03 -40.64
C GLU A 816 -15.37 -14.29 -39.84
N GLY A 817 -14.46 -14.87 -39.06
CA GLY A 817 -14.66 -16.00 -38.14
C GLY A 817 -15.39 -15.69 -36.82
N VAL A 818 -16.15 -14.59 -36.71
CA VAL A 818 -17.04 -14.31 -35.56
C VAL A 818 -18.03 -15.49 -35.30
N LYS A 819 -18.24 -16.36 -36.29
CA LYS A 819 -19.25 -17.41 -36.27
C LYS A 819 -18.94 -18.62 -35.35
N ASN A 820 -17.69 -18.84 -34.92
CA ASN A 820 -17.29 -20.03 -34.14
C ASN A 820 -16.57 -19.72 -32.81
N GLN A 821 -16.84 -18.56 -32.18
CA GLN A 821 -16.20 -18.26 -30.89
C GLN A 821 -16.74 -19.15 -29.77
N VAL A 822 -15.82 -19.77 -29.02
CA VAL A 822 -16.14 -20.50 -27.79
C VAL A 822 -16.81 -19.52 -26.82
N LYS A 823 -18.08 -19.78 -26.53
CA LYS A 823 -18.89 -18.95 -25.62
C LYS A 823 -18.52 -19.17 -24.15
N GLU A 824 -18.02 -20.36 -23.84
CA GLU A 824 -17.69 -20.77 -22.48
C GLU A 824 -16.33 -20.20 -22.04
N THR A 825 -16.24 -19.88 -20.76
CA THR A 825 -14.98 -19.48 -20.13
C THR A 825 -14.06 -20.69 -20.01
N ARG A 826 -12.82 -20.59 -20.51
CA ARG A 826 -11.79 -21.60 -20.24
C ARG A 826 -11.39 -21.53 -18.76
N ALA A 827 -11.35 -22.67 -18.09
CA ALA A 827 -10.78 -22.75 -16.76
C ALA A 827 -9.27 -22.42 -16.81
N TRP A 828 -8.79 -21.68 -15.80
CA TRP A 828 -7.36 -21.44 -15.62
C TRP A 828 -6.69 -22.70 -15.08
N THR A 829 -6.11 -23.52 -15.96
CA THR A 829 -5.40 -24.77 -15.60
C THR A 829 -3.88 -24.60 -15.71
N PRO A 830 -3.07 -25.46 -15.05
CA PRO A 830 -1.62 -25.45 -15.22
C PRO A 830 -1.16 -25.57 -16.68
N GLU A 831 -1.87 -26.34 -17.50
CA GLU A 831 -1.57 -26.48 -18.93
C GLU A 831 -1.82 -25.17 -19.69
N LEU A 832 -2.92 -24.48 -19.39
CA LEU A 832 -3.22 -23.17 -19.98
C LEU A 832 -2.22 -22.11 -19.55
N ALA A 833 -1.86 -22.10 -18.26
CA ALA A 833 -0.83 -21.22 -17.71
C ALA A 833 0.52 -21.45 -18.43
N LYS A 834 0.90 -22.71 -18.66
CA LYS A 834 2.11 -23.04 -19.43
C LYS A 834 2.02 -22.55 -20.87
N GLN A 835 0.90 -22.80 -21.56
CA GLN A 835 0.70 -22.37 -22.95
C GLN A 835 0.86 -20.86 -23.10
N GLN A 836 0.16 -20.07 -22.27
CA GLN A 836 0.30 -18.62 -22.27
C GLN A 836 1.74 -18.19 -21.98
N SER A 837 2.38 -18.83 -21.00
CA SER A 837 3.75 -18.52 -20.60
C SER A 837 4.78 -18.78 -21.70
N ASP A 838 4.61 -19.86 -22.48
CA ASP A 838 5.45 -20.16 -23.65
C ASP A 838 5.25 -19.11 -24.76
N MET A 839 4.01 -18.63 -24.93
CA MET A 839 3.71 -17.58 -25.92
C MET A 839 4.33 -16.23 -25.56
N TYR A 840 4.19 -15.79 -24.30
CA TYR A 840 4.84 -14.57 -23.82
C TYR A 840 6.37 -14.65 -23.95
N LYS A 841 6.97 -15.80 -23.64
CA LYS A 841 8.39 -16.03 -23.84
C LYS A 841 8.79 -15.79 -25.30
N MET A 842 8.08 -16.43 -26.24
CA MET A 842 8.34 -16.27 -27.67
C MET A 842 8.23 -14.80 -28.12
N ILE A 843 7.16 -14.11 -27.70
CA ILE A 843 6.92 -12.71 -28.02
C ILE A 843 8.09 -11.82 -27.55
N PHE A 844 8.49 -11.94 -26.29
CA PHE A 844 9.55 -11.10 -25.73
C PHE A 844 10.95 -11.47 -26.26
N GLU A 845 11.19 -12.73 -26.65
CA GLU A 845 12.39 -13.10 -27.40
C GLU A 845 12.49 -12.36 -28.74
N VAL A 846 11.37 -12.23 -29.46
CA VAL A 846 11.33 -11.44 -30.71
C VAL A 846 11.58 -9.96 -30.40
N PHE A 847 10.97 -9.42 -29.34
CA PHE A 847 11.17 -8.01 -28.99
C PHE A 847 12.63 -7.70 -28.66
N ARG A 848 13.28 -8.51 -27.82
CA ARG A 848 14.71 -8.34 -27.48
C ARG A 848 15.64 -8.54 -28.66
N ALA A 849 15.32 -9.47 -29.57
CA ALA A 849 16.08 -9.66 -30.81
C ALA A 849 16.03 -8.43 -31.73
N ASN A 850 15.01 -7.59 -31.58
CA ASN A 850 14.81 -6.36 -32.33
C ASN A 850 14.98 -5.09 -31.47
N ARG A 851 15.73 -5.19 -30.35
CA ARG A 851 16.16 -4.01 -29.58
C ARG A 851 16.86 -3.01 -30.49
N GLY A 852 16.58 -1.72 -30.31
CA GLY A 852 17.02 -0.65 -31.21
C GLY A 852 16.10 -0.36 -32.39
N LYS A 853 15.22 -1.30 -32.80
CA LYS A 853 14.07 -1.02 -33.69
C LYS A 853 12.80 -0.73 -32.88
N ILE A 854 12.60 -1.48 -31.79
CA ILE A 854 11.53 -1.28 -30.83
C ILE A 854 12.02 -0.34 -29.73
N SER A 855 11.25 0.72 -29.45
CA SER A 855 11.59 1.69 -28.40
C SER A 855 10.68 1.60 -27.16
N SER A 856 9.50 0.98 -27.29
CA SER A 856 8.58 0.74 -26.17
C SER A 856 7.69 -0.47 -26.40
N VAL A 857 7.36 -1.16 -25.30
CA VAL A 857 6.32 -2.20 -25.21
C VAL A 857 5.34 -1.79 -24.10
N THR A 858 4.07 -1.60 -24.46
CA THR A 858 3.01 -1.16 -23.52
C THR A 858 1.93 -2.21 -23.39
N PHE A 859 1.67 -2.71 -22.17
CA PHE A 859 0.51 -3.58 -21.91
C PHE A 859 -0.80 -2.80 -21.94
N TRP A 860 -1.88 -3.37 -22.50
CA TRP A 860 -3.22 -2.74 -22.52
C TRP A 860 -4.05 -3.00 -21.26
N GLY A 861 -3.42 -2.82 -20.11
CA GLY A 861 -4.00 -3.11 -18.80
C GLY A 861 -2.93 -3.61 -17.85
N LEU A 862 -3.23 -3.54 -16.56
CA LEU A 862 -2.25 -3.84 -15.51
C LEU A 862 -2.22 -5.34 -15.16
N ALA A 863 -3.39 -5.94 -14.99
CA ALA A 863 -3.58 -7.31 -14.52
C ALA A 863 -4.97 -7.85 -14.87
N ASP A 864 -5.22 -9.15 -14.68
CA ASP A 864 -6.46 -9.81 -15.11
C ASP A 864 -7.73 -9.31 -14.40
N ASN A 865 -7.59 -8.55 -13.31
CA ASN A 865 -8.71 -7.95 -12.59
C ASN A 865 -9.43 -6.85 -13.40
N TYR A 866 -8.73 -6.23 -14.34
CA TYR A 866 -9.27 -5.19 -15.22
C TYR A 866 -8.83 -5.45 -16.67
N THR A 867 -9.69 -6.12 -17.43
CA THR A 867 -9.53 -6.28 -18.88
C THR A 867 -10.87 -6.19 -19.60
N TRP A 868 -10.83 -5.55 -20.76
CA TRP A 868 -11.96 -5.44 -21.68
C TRP A 868 -12.30 -6.78 -22.35
N LEU A 869 -11.33 -7.72 -22.40
CA LEU A 869 -11.50 -9.06 -22.97
C LEU A 869 -12.48 -9.95 -22.20
N HIS A 870 -12.83 -9.58 -20.95
CA HIS A 870 -13.90 -10.24 -20.20
C HIS A 870 -15.28 -10.11 -20.85
N ASN A 871 -15.49 -9.09 -21.68
CA ASN A 871 -16.80 -8.74 -22.24
C ASN A 871 -16.81 -8.54 -23.75
N PHE A 872 -15.65 -8.59 -24.39
CA PHE A 872 -15.52 -8.50 -25.83
C PHE A 872 -14.45 -9.49 -26.32
N PRO A 873 -14.67 -10.18 -27.45
CA PRO A 873 -15.84 -10.12 -28.33
C PRO A 873 -17.08 -10.88 -27.80
N VAL A 874 -16.91 -11.69 -26.74
CA VAL A 874 -18.00 -12.44 -26.12
C VAL A 874 -18.32 -11.83 -24.75
N LEU A 875 -19.57 -11.38 -24.58
CA LEU A 875 -20.05 -10.82 -23.33
C LEU A 875 -19.98 -11.86 -22.19
N ASN A 876 -19.45 -11.46 -21.02
CA ASN A 876 -19.29 -12.30 -19.83
C ASN A 876 -18.37 -13.53 -19.98
N ARG A 877 -17.44 -13.54 -20.94
CA ARG A 877 -16.45 -14.63 -21.09
C ARG A 877 -15.12 -14.19 -20.47
N ARG A 878 -14.69 -14.83 -19.38
CA ARG A 878 -13.44 -14.43 -18.72
C ARG A 878 -12.23 -14.73 -19.60
N ASP A 879 -11.24 -13.85 -19.50
CA ASP A 879 -9.92 -13.98 -20.12
C ASP A 879 -8.82 -13.74 -19.08
N TYR A 880 -7.58 -14.07 -19.42
CA TYR A 880 -6.43 -14.00 -18.50
C TYR A 880 -5.22 -13.33 -19.15
N PRO A 881 -5.37 -12.16 -19.80
CA PRO A 881 -4.48 -11.80 -20.88
C PRO A 881 -3.11 -11.29 -20.44
N PHE A 882 -2.89 -10.98 -19.17
CA PHE A 882 -1.67 -10.31 -18.71
C PHE A 882 -0.70 -11.24 -17.99
N VAL A 883 0.47 -10.72 -17.63
CA VAL A 883 1.48 -11.44 -16.85
C VAL A 883 1.24 -11.39 -15.33
N PHE A 884 0.17 -10.71 -14.91
CA PHE A 884 -0.27 -10.62 -13.51
C PHE A 884 -1.74 -11.06 -13.38
N ASP A 885 -2.06 -11.80 -12.33
CA ASP A 885 -3.39 -12.37 -12.10
C ASP A 885 -4.37 -11.35 -11.47
N THR A 886 -5.59 -11.81 -11.14
CA THR A 886 -6.63 -10.94 -10.56
C THR A 886 -6.29 -10.38 -9.18
N ASP A 887 -5.32 -10.98 -8.48
CA ASP A 887 -4.86 -10.54 -7.17
C ASP A 887 -3.53 -9.76 -7.28
N LEU A 888 -3.10 -9.42 -8.50
CA LEU A 888 -1.84 -8.76 -8.82
C LEU A 888 -0.59 -9.62 -8.54
N ASN A 889 -0.72 -10.94 -8.37
CA ASN A 889 0.44 -11.82 -8.28
C ASN A 889 1.08 -12.00 -9.67
N THR A 890 2.40 -12.21 -9.70
CA THR A 890 3.11 -12.63 -10.91
C THR A 890 2.65 -14.02 -11.36
N LYS A 891 2.34 -14.19 -12.65
CA LYS A 891 2.11 -15.51 -13.26
C LYS A 891 3.42 -16.13 -13.76
N GLN A 892 3.39 -17.40 -14.17
CA GLN A 892 4.53 -18.02 -14.85
C GLN A 892 4.99 -17.25 -16.10
N SER A 893 4.05 -16.61 -16.81
CA SER A 893 4.35 -15.77 -17.97
C SER A 893 5.22 -14.55 -17.63
N PHE A 894 5.11 -14.00 -16.41
CA PHE A 894 6.01 -12.95 -15.93
C PHE A 894 7.45 -13.48 -15.81
N TRP A 895 7.64 -14.62 -15.14
CA TRP A 895 8.97 -15.19 -14.91
C TRP A 895 9.67 -15.56 -16.21
N ASN A 896 8.94 -16.15 -17.17
CA ASN A 896 9.45 -16.48 -18.49
C ASN A 896 9.92 -15.25 -19.32
N ILE A 897 9.45 -14.05 -18.99
CA ILE A 897 9.91 -12.81 -19.66
C ILE A 897 10.96 -12.06 -18.85
N VAL A 898 11.39 -12.54 -17.68
CA VAL A 898 12.46 -11.88 -16.90
C VAL A 898 13.68 -12.77 -16.65
N GLU A 899 13.54 -14.09 -16.79
CA GLU A 899 14.62 -15.07 -16.64
C GLU A 899 15.07 -15.59 -18.02
N PHE A 900 16.05 -14.91 -18.65
CA PHE A 900 16.53 -15.24 -19.99
C PHE A 900 18.02 -15.00 -20.21
#